data_AF-A0AAV6PJT8-F1
#
_entry.id   AF-A0AAV6PJT8-F1
#
_cell.length_a   1.000
_cell.length_b   1.000
_cell.length_c   1.000
_cell.angle_alpha   90.00
_cell.angle_beta   90.00
_cell.angle_gamma   90.00
#
_symmetry.space_group_name_H-M   'P 1'
#
loop_
_entity.id
_entity.type
_entity.pdbx_description
1 polymer ?
#
loop_
_entity_poly.entity_id
_entity_poly.type
_entity_poly.pdbx_seq_one_letter_code
_entity_poly.pdbx_strand_id
1 'polypeptide(L)'
;MSLAESTAVTAAAMLTCEICGEDILLEEDMKTHLLLDHMENNMHCPLCSLSGVSYDELCFHISSAHPEKQQATQFAAQAASTNTGLTPQSCDTVCEVTRAGASGVTTDSVQLKHNSVPEGGRLSLEDTGPLISTTETRQESFCERSQSSRSLDRSESVSHCNGSEYDEPGHSKAKQKCLSSSRKERLFSCPMCALVFCSSVLLQEHVELHLEERSPAEGETRPECPMCSVVCSDDISLQEHVELHLDHDAAGNSAGSPGSDLKLARQLQQQEEEIRRRQEEAQEEKEFKKLQRQFGVDGSGGYRRQMERTMERAVASGLMAPSEFHCKRAEMMESLASGVDDGRTRTRGVVRALYEYYQTECRDCAHVWLSADTDHYCSSEGDKGWGCGYRNIQMLLSSLHNIDTFSPVLQDRAVPSIPRVQSMIEEAWKEGLDPQGASHFNQQLQGTRAWIGATEIYCLLTSLGISAHIIDFHQPTGPGDTHPRLFEWIKQYYCQASRGSRLPPRLVQTSLPPLYLQHQGHSRSVVGLEQRKNGSLCLLVLDPGSSVSDTRKLLSGDTIAAAVRHVRKFPSSLKHKQYQQRNMVTVEEVKQQRTSVDAVGAASDTHTHTQTEERTAASAIMESDNSKTQNHQNHELVPHKGFKLISGTHDPDDVDQIYNLEIRDSDVFVVTYPKSGTIWMQQILLLLESKGDVSAIRQVNNYSNGDLIPWIELNGNRQAFITAPSPRLRVTHLQYQFMPSALSHKGKVIYVARNPKDVLVSYFYFHKVANMLETPKDFNDFFEKFLQGDVFGCSWFDHVKTWHAHKDDMNMLFITYEEMIQDLQSAVERIALFLGKELTDEQLANVVKYSTFNNMRKIPQANYEQVPGDLLSHQQGKFMRKGTVGDWKNHFTVAQNERFDEVFNKEMEDFPLSFLWDVSDVV
;
A
#
# COMPACT_ATOMS: atom_id res chain seq x y z
N MET A 1 41.38 17.36 -40.45
CA MET A 1 40.05 18.02 -40.38
C MET A 1 39.03 16.93 -40.63
N SER A 2 38.62 16.10 -39.66
CA SER A 2 38.31 16.35 -38.23
C SER A 2 37.18 17.36 -38.04
N LEU A 3 36.20 17.15 -37.17
CA LEU A 3 36.15 16.20 -36.04
C LEU A 3 35.01 15.16 -36.15
N ALA A 4 35.19 14.02 -35.48
CA ALA A 4 34.09 13.21 -34.98
C ALA A 4 33.99 13.47 -33.47
N GLU A 5 32.78 13.67 -32.95
CA GLU A 5 32.61 13.95 -31.51
C GLU A 5 32.54 12.65 -30.70
N SER A 6 33.54 12.48 -29.83
CA SER A 6 33.63 11.36 -28.91
C SER A 6 32.79 11.65 -27.66
N THR A 7 31.57 11.12 -27.60
CA THR A 7 30.83 11.02 -26.32
C THR A 7 31.47 9.93 -25.47
N ALA A 8 32.41 10.32 -24.60
CA ALA A 8 32.99 9.43 -23.61
C ALA A 8 31.90 9.02 -22.60
N VAL A 9 31.46 7.75 -22.69
CA VAL A 9 30.63 7.15 -21.65
C VAL A 9 31.46 7.05 -20.39
N THR A 10 31.12 7.88 -19.40
CA THR A 10 31.66 7.74 -18.05
C THR A 10 31.03 6.48 -17.47
N ALA A 11 31.87 5.47 -17.16
CA ALA A 11 31.41 4.29 -16.46
C ALA A 11 31.01 4.70 -15.03
N ALA A 12 29.71 4.89 -14.81
CA ALA A 12 29.16 4.98 -13.46
C ALA A 12 29.45 3.65 -12.75
N ALA A 13 29.92 3.72 -11.50
CA ALA A 13 30.06 2.52 -10.68
C ALA A 13 28.65 1.96 -10.42
N MET A 14 28.41 0.72 -10.85
CA MET A 14 27.14 0.05 -10.60
C MET A 14 27.05 -0.29 -9.11
N LEU A 15 25.93 0.07 -8.49
CA LEU A 15 25.62 -0.20 -7.09
C LEU A 15 24.81 -1.50 -7.04
N THR A 16 25.47 -2.62 -6.76
CA THR A 16 24.78 -3.90 -6.55
C THR A 16 24.03 -3.88 -5.22
N CYS A 17 22.74 -4.24 -5.21
CA CYS A 17 21.97 -4.33 -3.97
C CYS A 17 22.42 -5.55 -3.16
N GLU A 18 22.92 -5.35 -1.93
CA GLU A 18 23.41 -6.44 -1.08
C GLU A 18 22.32 -7.44 -0.63
N ILE A 19 21.04 -7.15 -0.85
CA ILE A 19 19.90 -8.01 -0.45
C ILE A 19 19.46 -8.97 -1.58
N CYS A 20 19.47 -8.52 -2.84
CA CYS A 20 19.00 -9.33 -4.00
C CYS A 20 20.05 -9.55 -5.10
N GLY A 21 21.18 -8.83 -5.08
CA GLY A 21 22.21 -8.89 -6.13
C GLY A 21 21.89 -8.12 -7.41
N GLU A 22 20.93 -7.19 -7.40
CA GLU A 22 20.53 -6.41 -8.57
C GLU A 22 21.40 -5.15 -8.76
N ASP A 23 21.93 -4.94 -9.98
CA ASP A 23 22.86 -3.86 -10.30
C ASP A 23 22.15 -2.56 -10.68
N ILE A 24 22.27 -1.53 -9.84
CA ILE A 24 21.55 -0.25 -9.97
C ILE A 24 22.51 0.89 -10.34
N LEU A 25 22.07 1.81 -11.20
CA LEU A 25 22.93 2.84 -11.80
C LEU A 25 23.05 4.14 -10.98
N LEU A 26 22.16 4.38 -10.02
CA LEU A 26 22.08 5.61 -9.22
C LEU A 26 21.71 5.32 -7.76
N GLU A 27 22.27 6.10 -6.84
CA GLU A 27 22.12 5.91 -5.39
C GLU A 27 20.69 6.24 -4.88
N GLU A 28 19.99 7.16 -5.53
CA GLU A 28 18.58 7.46 -5.24
C GLU A 28 17.63 6.37 -5.79
N ASP A 29 18.03 5.69 -6.88
CA ASP A 29 17.30 4.52 -7.41
C ASP A 29 17.50 3.32 -6.48
N MET A 30 18.69 3.15 -5.86
CA MET A 30 18.94 2.14 -4.83
C MET A 30 18.03 2.34 -3.62
N LYS A 31 17.85 3.57 -3.12
CA LYS A 31 16.86 3.87 -2.07
C LYS A 31 15.43 3.55 -2.50
N THR A 32 15.08 3.83 -3.76
CA THR A 32 13.73 3.59 -4.29
C THR A 32 13.44 2.10 -4.42
N HIS A 33 14.40 1.32 -4.90
CA HIS A 33 14.38 -0.15 -4.92
C HIS A 33 14.26 -0.73 -3.50
N LEU A 34 15.10 -0.28 -2.56
CA LEU A 34 15.01 -0.68 -1.15
C LEU A 34 13.60 -0.36 -0.58
N LEU A 35 13.02 0.80 -0.90
CA LEU A 35 11.68 1.17 -0.41
C LEU A 35 10.55 0.31 -1.02
N LEU A 36 10.63 -0.04 -2.31
CA LEU A 36 9.53 -0.67 -3.04
C LEU A 36 9.61 -2.20 -3.09
N ASP A 37 10.81 -2.76 -3.16
CA ASP A 37 11.04 -4.20 -3.31
C ASP A 37 11.43 -4.88 -1.97
N HIS A 38 11.83 -4.11 -0.95
CA HIS A 38 12.32 -4.65 0.34
C HIS A 38 11.65 -4.08 1.61
N MET A 39 10.94 -2.94 1.55
CA MET A 39 10.34 -2.27 2.73
C MET A 39 8.81 -2.43 2.88
N GLU A 40 8.29 -3.63 2.65
CA GLU A 40 7.13 -4.11 3.43
C GLU A 40 7.58 -5.21 4.42
N ASN A 41 7.96 -4.78 5.63
CA ASN A 41 8.19 -5.59 6.83
C ASN A 41 9.13 -6.81 6.74
N ASN A 42 10.38 -6.65 6.28
CA ASN A 42 11.42 -7.68 6.45
C ASN A 42 12.86 -7.19 6.70
N MET A 43 13.06 -5.95 7.16
CA MET A 43 14.40 -5.47 7.55
C MET A 43 14.86 -6.06 8.89
N HIS A 44 16.10 -6.56 8.93
CA HIS A 44 16.74 -7.23 10.07
C HIS A 44 18.15 -6.67 10.28
N CYS A 45 18.63 -6.60 11.52
CA CYS A 45 20.02 -6.26 11.80
C CYS A 45 20.95 -7.46 11.51
N PRO A 46 21.99 -7.33 10.67
CA PRO A 46 22.92 -8.44 10.38
C PRO A 46 23.88 -8.76 11.55
N LEU A 47 23.70 -8.10 12.71
CA LEU A 47 24.60 -8.17 13.87
C LEU A 47 23.87 -8.49 15.20
N CYS A 48 22.53 -8.44 15.23
CA CYS A 48 21.72 -8.90 16.37
C CYS A 48 20.26 -9.19 15.95
N SER A 49 19.45 -9.76 16.83
CA SER A 49 18.07 -10.19 16.54
C SER A 49 17.03 -9.06 16.34
N LEU A 50 17.44 -7.81 16.15
CA LEU A 50 16.51 -6.70 15.91
C LEU A 50 15.90 -6.79 14.49
N SER A 51 14.59 -6.71 14.38
CA SER A 51 13.85 -6.72 13.11
C SER A 51 12.62 -5.81 13.18
N GLY A 52 11.99 -5.54 12.03
CA GLY A 52 10.74 -4.77 11.95
C GLY A 52 10.88 -3.26 12.19
N VAL A 53 12.10 -2.74 12.17
CA VAL A 53 12.41 -1.29 12.26
C VAL A 53 12.63 -0.68 10.87
N SER A 54 12.44 0.63 10.73
CA SER A 54 12.71 1.33 9.47
C SER A 54 14.21 1.41 9.14
N TYR A 55 14.54 1.70 7.87
CA TYR A 55 15.93 1.84 7.42
C TYR A 55 16.73 2.86 8.26
N ASP A 56 16.18 4.04 8.52
CA ASP A 56 16.86 5.09 9.29
C ASP A 56 17.08 4.67 10.75
N GLU A 57 16.10 3.99 11.36
CA GLU A 57 16.22 3.43 12.70
C GLU A 57 17.23 2.28 12.76
N LEU A 58 17.31 1.45 11.71
CA LEU A 58 18.26 0.35 11.60
C LEU A 58 19.70 0.86 11.41
N CYS A 59 19.90 1.88 10.58
CA CYS A 59 21.19 2.56 10.44
C CYS A 59 21.61 3.27 11.74
N PHE A 60 20.68 3.93 12.42
CA PHE A 60 20.92 4.52 13.75
C PHE A 60 21.29 3.43 14.78
N HIS A 61 20.55 2.32 14.82
CA HIS A 61 20.85 1.17 15.68
C HIS A 61 22.24 0.59 15.40
N ILE A 62 22.59 0.31 14.14
CA ILE A 62 23.90 -0.27 13.78
C ILE A 62 25.05 0.67 14.18
N SER A 63 24.91 1.97 13.92
CA SER A 63 25.93 2.98 14.28
C SER A 63 26.08 3.23 15.79
N SER A 64 25.06 2.92 16.61
CA SER A 64 25.07 3.14 18.06
C SER A 64 25.30 1.88 18.89
N ALA A 65 24.83 0.71 18.43
CA ALA A 65 24.95 -0.58 19.13
C ALA A 65 26.11 -1.45 18.61
N HIS A 66 26.62 -1.19 17.40
CA HIS A 66 27.70 -1.99 16.79
C HIS A 66 28.90 -1.15 16.27
N PRO A 67 29.39 -0.14 17.03
CA PRO A 67 30.34 0.86 16.52
C PRO A 67 31.69 0.29 16.06
N GLU A 68 32.18 -0.79 16.68
CA GLU A 68 33.52 -1.34 16.39
C GLU A 68 33.64 -2.03 15.02
N LYS A 69 32.52 -2.38 14.36
CA LYS A 69 32.57 -3.08 13.05
C LYS A 69 32.50 -2.16 11.83
N GLN A 70 32.09 -0.89 11.97
CA GLN A 70 32.03 0.05 10.83
C GLN A 70 33.41 0.42 10.26
N GLN A 71 34.49 0.31 11.04
CA GLN A 71 35.83 0.63 10.54
C GLN A 71 36.35 -0.37 9.49
N ALA A 72 35.89 -1.62 9.53
CA ALA A 72 36.34 -2.65 8.57
C ALA A 72 35.86 -2.38 7.13
N THR A 73 34.64 -1.85 6.95
CA THR A 73 34.07 -1.60 5.62
C THR A 73 34.57 -0.30 5.01
N GLN A 74 34.79 0.76 5.80
CA GLN A 74 35.26 2.05 5.28
C GLN A 74 36.67 1.99 4.68
N PHE A 75 37.57 1.18 5.23
CA PHE A 75 38.92 0.99 4.65
C PHE A 75 38.93 0.22 3.34
N ALA A 76 37.95 -0.66 3.08
CA ALA A 76 37.84 -1.38 1.81
C ALA A 76 37.45 -0.43 0.66
N ALA A 77 36.50 0.48 0.89
CA ALA A 77 35.99 1.39 -0.13
C ALA A 77 37.07 2.36 -0.68
N GLN A 78 37.96 2.87 0.18
CA GLN A 78 38.99 3.83 -0.25
C GLN A 78 40.13 3.19 -1.07
N ALA A 79 40.34 1.88 -0.97
CA ALA A 79 41.35 1.16 -1.75
C ALA A 79 40.97 0.99 -3.23
N ALA A 80 39.67 0.97 -3.56
CA ALA A 80 39.17 0.78 -4.92
C ALA A 80 39.32 2.02 -5.82
N SER A 81 39.43 3.21 -5.24
CA SER A 81 39.37 4.49 -5.96
C SER A 81 40.68 4.95 -6.63
N THR A 82 41.80 4.22 -6.51
CA THR A 82 43.11 4.68 -7.03
C THR A 82 43.95 3.60 -7.71
N ASN A 83 43.59 3.23 -8.96
CA ASN A 83 44.59 2.92 -10.00
C ASN A 83 43.94 2.79 -11.40
N THR A 84 44.05 3.83 -12.22
CA THR A 84 43.71 3.76 -13.66
C THR A 84 44.96 3.78 -14.53
N GLY A 85 45.20 2.69 -15.25
CA GLY A 85 46.05 2.68 -16.45
C GLY A 85 47.38 1.90 -16.33
N LEU A 86 47.41 0.71 -16.93
CA LEU A 86 48.40 0.31 -17.95
C LEU A 86 48.05 -1.09 -18.48
N THR A 87 47.73 -1.20 -19.78
CA THR A 87 47.64 -2.47 -20.51
C THR A 87 49.02 -2.89 -21.02
N PRO A 88 49.35 -4.20 -21.03
CA PRO A 88 49.38 -4.85 -22.35
C PRO A 88 48.96 -6.35 -22.40
N GLN A 89 48.31 -6.67 -23.51
CA GLN A 89 48.26 -7.92 -24.30
C GLN A 89 48.82 -9.27 -23.79
N SER A 90 47.97 -10.30 -24.02
CA SER A 90 48.23 -11.60 -24.66
C SER A 90 48.78 -12.81 -23.87
N CYS A 91 48.18 -13.98 -24.18
CA CYS A 91 48.60 -15.36 -23.92
C CYS A 91 48.77 -15.78 -22.43
N ASP A 92 48.83 -17.07 -22.06
CA ASP A 92 48.10 -18.25 -22.54
C ASP A 92 48.15 -19.33 -21.43
N THR A 93 47.14 -20.22 -21.39
CA THR A 93 47.18 -21.56 -20.75
C THR A 93 47.60 -21.78 -19.26
N VAL A 94 46.74 -22.55 -18.57
CA VAL A 94 47.11 -23.70 -17.69
C VAL A 94 47.54 -23.48 -16.21
N CYS A 95 46.69 -24.03 -15.34
CA CYS A 95 46.93 -24.77 -14.08
C CYS A 95 47.77 -24.23 -12.89
N GLU A 96 47.07 -24.19 -11.74
CA GLU A 96 47.39 -24.92 -10.49
C GLU A 96 48.33 -24.38 -9.38
N VAL A 97 47.85 -24.60 -8.15
CA VAL A 97 48.59 -25.12 -6.97
C VAL A 97 49.45 -24.14 -6.12
N THR A 98 48.74 -23.56 -5.14
CA THR A 98 49.08 -23.49 -3.69
C THR A 98 50.03 -22.43 -3.08
N ARG A 99 49.52 -21.88 -1.97
CA ARG A 99 50.15 -21.61 -0.65
C ARG A 99 51.33 -20.64 -0.49
N ALA A 100 50.99 -19.57 0.25
CA ALA A 100 51.69 -19.04 1.45
C ALA A 100 53.01 -18.25 1.25
N GLY A 101 53.29 -17.31 2.16
CA GLY A 101 54.58 -16.60 2.18
C GLY A 101 54.59 -15.19 2.81
N ALA A 102 54.35 -15.13 4.11
CA ALA A 102 54.47 -13.98 5.02
C ALA A 102 55.54 -12.87 4.74
N SER A 103 55.14 -11.62 5.06
CA SER A 103 55.91 -10.58 5.81
C SER A 103 57.08 -9.78 5.19
N GLY A 104 57.03 -8.44 5.35
CA GLY A 104 58.15 -7.48 5.30
C GLY A 104 57.69 -6.08 4.80
N VAL A 105 57.84 -4.91 5.44
CA VAL A 105 58.92 -4.26 6.24
C VAL A 105 60.07 -3.74 5.35
N THR A 106 60.45 -2.44 5.27
CA THR A 106 59.94 -1.15 5.84
C THR A 106 60.53 0.07 5.07
N THR A 107 59.96 1.28 5.28
CA THR A 107 60.57 2.67 5.28
C THR A 107 61.76 3.01 4.35
N ASP A 108 61.69 4.09 3.54
CA ASP A 108 62.02 5.49 3.92
C ASP A 108 61.80 6.39 2.66
N SER A 109 61.75 7.73 2.58
CA SER A 109 61.77 8.96 3.43
C SER A 109 62.57 10.05 2.64
N VAL A 110 62.49 11.36 2.98
CA VAL A 110 63.39 12.47 2.51
C VAL A 110 63.25 12.88 1.01
N GLN A 111 63.29 14.13 0.48
CA GLN A 111 63.33 15.57 0.88
C GLN A 111 63.15 16.42 -0.45
N LEU A 112 62.97 17.77 -0.59
CA LEU A 112 62.54 18.99 0.16
C LEU A 112 62.53 20.19 -0.88
N LYS A 113 62.22 21.45 -0.46
CA LYS A 113 62.50 22.77 -1.12
C LYS A 113 61.56 23.23 -2.28
N HIS A 114 61.32 24.53 -2.58
CA HIS A 114 61.62 25.84 -1.92
C HIS A 114 60.70 26.99 -2.46
N ASN A 115 60.41 28.01 -1.62
CA ASN A 115 60.41 29.50 -1.82
C ASN A 115 59.91 30.19 -3.14
N SER A 116 59.36 31.43 -3.18
CA SER A 116 58.95 32.45 -2.15
C SER A 116 58.37 33.77 -2.78
N VAL A 117 57.44 34.46 -2.08
CA VAL A 117 57.38 35.95 -1.74
C VAL A 117 57.43 37.00 -2.90
N PRO A 118 56.63 38.13 -2.96
CA PRO A 118 56.36 39.17 -1.91
C PRO A 118 54.92 39.79 -1.89
N GLU A 119 54.59 40.91 -1.19
CA GLU A 119 54.80 41.34 0.23
C GLU A 119 54.01 42.66 0.53
N GLY A 120 53.54 42.83 1.79
CA GLY A 120 53.21 44.14 2.42
C GLY A 120 51.74 44.59 2.33
N GLY A 121 51.06 45.03 3.40
CA GLY A 121 51.34 45.19 4.86
C GLY A 121 49.97 45.32 5.59
N ARG A 122 49.73 46.02 6.72
CA ARG A 122 50.44 46.66 7.86
C ARG A 122 49.30 47.31 8.69
N LEU A 123 49.20 47.46 10.03
CA LEU A 123 49.95 47.25 11.29
C LEU A 123 48.88 46.95 12.39
N SER A 124 49.10 46.49 13.62
CA SER A 124 50.25 45.98 14.43
C SER A 124 49.65 44.95 15.44
N LEU A 125 50.03 44.69 16.71
CA LEU A 125 50.97 45.21 17.73
C LEU A 125 51.26 44.08 18.75
N GLU A 126 52.29 44.23 19.59
CA GLU A 126 52.89 43.18 20.45
C GLU A 126 52.56 43.40 21.97
N ASP A 127 53.03 42.67 23.00
CA ASP A 127 54.07 41.61 23.10
C ASP A 127 54.03 40.72 24.40
N THR A 128 54.82 39.63 24.39
CA THR A 128 55.54 38.85 25.46
C THR A 128 54.99 38.44 26.87
N GLY A 129 55.39 37.22 27.29
CA GLY A 129 55.43 36.68 28.68
C GLY A 129 54.59 35.40 28.92
N PRO A 130 54.77 34.60 30.01
CA PRO A 130 55.70 34.71 31.17
C PRO A 130 56.37 33.36 31.60
N LEU A 131 56.79 33.21 32.88
CA LEU A 131 57.37 32.00 33.50
C LEU A 131 56.63 31.53 34.78
N ILE A 132 56.48 30.19 34.94
CA ILE A 132 56.64 29.34 36.15
C ILE A 132 55.94 29.68 37.52
N SER A 133 55.18 28.67 38.03
CA SER A 133 54.95 28.26 39.45
C SER A 133 53.76 28.79 40.30
N THR A 134 52.95 27.84 40.82
CA THR A 134 52.25 27.76 42.16
C THR A 134 51.32 28.91 42.64
N THR A 135 50.18 28.74 43.34
CA THR A 135 49.30 27.63 43.85
C THR A 135 47.96 28.29 44.35
N GLU A 136 46.88 27.66 44.87
CA GLU A 136 46.54 26.26 45.25
C GLU A 136 45.00 26.02 45.21
N THR A 137 44.57 24.75 45.08
CA THR A 137 43.17 24.25 45.25
C THR A 137 42.13 24.78 44.23
N ARG A 138 40.99 24.12 43.94
CA ARG A 138 40.25 23.06 44.67
C ARG A 138 39.42 22.16 43.73
N GLN A 139 39.57 20.83 43.87
CA GLN A 139 38.65 19.73 43.50
C GLN A 139 37.92 19.76 42.13
N GLU A 140 38.36 18.94 41.16
CA GLU A 140 37.47 18.04 40.40
C GLU A 140 38.24 16.95 39.61
N SER A 141 37.87 15.67 39.76
CA SER A 141 38.15 14.51 38.88
C SER A 141 37.32 13.29 39.39
N PHE A 142 36.91 12.23 38.65
CA PHE A 142 37.49 11.45 37.53
C PHE A 142 38.80 10.72 37.91
N CYS A 143 39.16 9.52 37.40
CA CYS A 143 38.45 8.42 36.70
C CYS A 143 39.32 7.12 36.86
N GLU A 144 39.08 5.90 36.33
CA GLU A 144 38.06 5.26 35.46
C GLU A 144 38.09 3.73 35.76
N ARG A 145 37.19 2.93 35.13
CA ARG A 145 37.36 1.47 34.81
C ARG A 145 37.37 0.43 35.95
N SER A 146 37.05 -0.86 35.74
CA SER A 146 36.59 -1.59 34.52
C SER A 146 35.89 -2.92 34.83
N GLN A 147 35.02 -3.36 33.89
CA GLN A 147 34.72 -4.75 33.48
C GLN A 147 33.90 -5.74 34.37
N SER A 148 32.90 -6.35 33.70
CA SER A 148 32.38 -7.74 33.75
C SER A 148 31.96 -8.44 35.07
N SER A 149 30.62 -8.54 35.24
CA SER A 149 29.82 -9.76 35.49
C SER A 149 30.15 -10.80 36.59
N ARG A 150 29.16 -10.97 37.50
CA ARG A 150 28.49 -12.22 37.96
C ARG A 150 29.30 -13.50 38.30
N SER A 151 28.96 -14.31 39.33
CA SER A 151 28.12 -14.14 40.54
C SER A 151 28.10 -15.43 41.40
N LEU A 152 28.21 -15.30 42.73
CA LEU A 152 27.63 -16.15 43.81
C LEU A 152 27.86 -17.67 43.84
N ASP A 153 28.35 -18.14 44.99
CA ASP A 153 28.08 -19.43 45.67
C ASP A 153 28.49 -19.27 47.16
N ARG A 154 28.12 -20.07 48.17
CA ARG A 154 26.95 -20.98 48.42
C ARG A 154 26.86 -21.22 49.95
N SER A 155 25.74 -21.78 50.44
CA SER A 155 25.61 -22.54 51.72
C SER A 155 25.77 -21.74 53.05
N GLU A 156 25.16 -22.07 54.21
CA GLU A 156 24.11 -23.02 54.64
C GLU A 156 23.59 -22.63 56.08
N SER A 157 22.85 -23.39 56.92
CA SER A 157 22.44 -24.82 56.94
C SER A 157 21.11 -25.09 57.69
N VAL A 158 20.39 -26.12 57.23
CA VAL A 158 19.72 -27.23 57.98
C VAL A 158 18.72 -26.97 59.14
N SER A 159 17.61 -27.73 59.09
CA SER A 159 16.65 -28.16 60.16
C SER A 159 15.58 -27.17 60.68
N HIS A 160 14.39 -27.62 61.13
CA HIS A 160 13.47 -28.69 60.65
C HIS A 160 12.08 -28.54 61.33
N CYS A 161 11.10 -29.34 60.90
CA CYS A 161 9.79 -29.61 61.55
C CYS A 161 8.68 -28.53 61.51
N ASN A 162 7.43 -28.99 61.41
CA ASN A 162 6.18 -28.23 61.40
C ASN A 162 5.55 -28.15 62.82
N GLY A 163 4.59 -27.25 63.03
CA GLY A 163 3.55 -27.44 64.06
C GLY A 163 3.05 -26.18 64.76
N SER A 164 1.90 -25.69 64.30
CA SER A 164 1.06 -24.62 64.88
C SER A 164 0.81 -24.66 66.40
N GLU A 165 0.72 -23.48 67.04
CA GLU A 165 -0.30 -23.19 68.05
C GLU A 165 -0.68 -21.69 68.10
N TYR A 166 -1.72 -21.31 68.85
CA TYR A 166 -2.54 -20.10 68.64
C TYR A 166 -2.28 -18.90 69.58
N ASP A 167 -2.80 -17.75 69.13
CA ASP A 167 -2.97 -16.41 69.71
C ASP A 167 -2.91 -16.17 71.24
N GLU A 168 -2.30 -15.04 71.62
CA GLU A 168 -2.82 -13.96 72.51
C GLU A 168 -1.81 -12.76 72.46
N PRO A 169 -2.14 -11.51 72.89
CA PRO A 169 -1.83 -10.35 72.05
C PRO A 169 -1.15 -9.13 72.71
N GLY A 170 -0.63 -8.23 71.87
CA GLY A 170 -0.89 -6.80 72.03
C GLY A 170 0.24 -5.82 72.40
N HIS A 171 0.02 -4.57 71.97
CA HIS A 171 0.52 -3.31 72.56
C HIS A 171 2.00 -2.84 72.45
N SER A 172 2.35 -2.44 71.21
CA SER A 172 2.54 -1.02 70.83
C SER A 172 3.74 -0.16 71.32
N LYS A 173 4.39 0.51 70.33
CA LYS A 173 5.14 1.82 70.40
C LYS A 173 6.44 1.81 71.24
N ALA A 174 7.54 2.50 70.90
CA ALA A 174 7.70 3.76 70.16
C ALA A 174 9.10 3.91 69.50
N LYS A 175 9.38 5.09 68.90
CA LYS A 175 10.69 5.48 68.34
C LYS A 175 11.59 6.13 69.41
N GLN A 176 12.90 5.87 69.40
CA GLN A 176 13.94 6.89 69.10
C GLN A 176 15.42 6.44 69.31
N LYS A 177 16.19 6.54 68.22
CA LYS A 177 17.46 7.31 68.09
C LYS A 177 18.55 7.23 69.20
N CYS A 178 19.70 6.68 68.79
CA CYS A 178 21.01 7.37 68.62
C CYS A 178 22.21 6.93 69.50
N LEU A 179 23.41 7.22 68.96
CA LEU A 179 24.77 7.15 69.56
C LEU A 179 25.40 5.74 69.75
N SER A 180 26.72 5.52 69.58
CA SER A 180 27.75 6.24 68.80
C SER A 180 29.10 5.50 68.80
N SER A 181 29.84 5.54 67.67
CA SER A 181 31.29 5.23 67.59
C SER A 181 31.70 3.75 67.84
N SER A 182 32.91 3.26 67.50
CA SER A 182 34.11 3.93 66.98
C SER A 182 35.00 3.02 66.11
N ARG A 183 35.86 3.64 65.27
CA ARG A 183 36.99 3.07 64.49
C ARG A 183 36.62 2.11 63.34
N LYS A 184 37.37 2.24 62.24
CA LYS A 184 37.28 1.39 61.04
C LYS A 184 38.53 0.52 60.95
N GLU A 185 38.35 -0.79 60.87
CA GLU A 185 39.38 -1.70 60.35
C GLU A 185 39.08 -1.99 58.86
N ARG A 186 40.11 -2.27 58.06
CA ARG A 186 39.94 -2.63 56.65
C ARG A 186 39.83 -4.15 56.55
N LEU A 187 38.62 -4.63 56.30
CA LEU A 187 38.32 -6.03 56.06
C LEU A 187 38.24 -6.27 54.54
N PHE A 188 38.76 -7.40 54.07
CA PHE A 188 38.81 -7.81 52.66
C PHE A 188 37.89 -9.02 52.44
N SER A 189 36.85 -8.89 51.62
CA SER A 189 35.92 -9.98 51.30
C SER A 189 36.48 -10.91 50.22
N CYS A 190 36.23 -12.21 50.35
CA CYS A 190 36.54 -13.19 49.31
C CYS A 190 35.65 -12.97 48.07
N PRO A 191 36.18 -13.13 46.83
CA PRO A 191 35.34 -13.13 45.63
C PRO A 191 34.60 -14.45 45.41
N MET A 192 35.06 -15.56 46.01
CA MET A 192 34.50 -16.91 45.85
C MET A 192 33.43 -17.27 46.91
N CYS A 193 33.37 -16.56 48.03
CA CYS A 193 32.46 -16.87 49.15
C CYS A 193 32.18 -15.63 50.02
N ALA A 194 31.25 -15.74 50.97
CA ALA A 194 30.83 -14.63 51.84
C ALA A 194 31.82 -14.25 52.99
N LEU A 195 33.00 -14.88 53.08
CA LEU A 195 33.95 -14.64 54.17
C LEU A 195 34.73 -13.32 54.00
N VAL A 196 35.10 -12.70 55.12
CA VAL A 196 35.78 -11.40 55.16
C VAL A 196 36.97 -11.45 56.14
N PHE A 197 38.17 -11.12 55.65
CA PHE A 197 39.45 -11.29 56.34
C PHE A 197 40.05 -9.95 56.77
N CYS A 198 40.74 -9.91 57.90
CA CYS A 198 41.45 -8.71 58.39
C CYS A 198 42.84 -8.48 57.76
N SER A 199 43.26 -9.36 56.84
CA SER A 199 44.55 -9.31 56.15
C SER A 199 44.39 -9.82 54.71
N SER A 200 45.10 -9.20 53.77
CA SER A 200 45.15 -9.65 52.38
C SER A 200 45.89 -10.99 52.20
N VAL A 201 46.78 -11.36 53.14
CA VAL A 201 47.53 -12.63 53.08
C VAL A 201 46.59 -13.81 53.35
N LEU A 202 45.78 -13.73 54.41
CA LEU A 202 44.78 -14.76 54.75
C LEU A 202 43.70 -14.90 53.68
N LEU A 203 43.35 -13.80 52.99
CA LEU A 203 42.47 -13.84 51.83
C LEU A 203 43.12 -14.60 50.66
N GLN A 204 44.41 -14.41 50.41
CA GLN A 204 45.09 -15.10 49.31
C GLN A 204 45.24 -16.61 49.57
N GLU A 205 45.69 -17.02 50.77
CA GLU A 205 45.72 -18.43 51.18
C GLU A 205 44.33 -19.09 51.04
N HIS A 206 43.26 -18.36 51.41
CA HIS A 206 41.89 -18.86 51.25
C HIS A 206 41.45 -18.98 49.78
N VAL A 207 41.85 -18.04 48.91
CA VAL A 207 41.53 -18.09 47.46
C VAL A 207 42.32 -19.19 46.75
N GLU A 208 43.56 -19.45 47.16
CA GLU A 208 44.39 -20.53 46.60
C GLU A 208 43.78 -21.91 46.91
N LEU A 209 43.21 -22.13 48.10
CA LEU A 209 42.43 -23.34 48.42
C LEU A 209 41.23 -23.58 47.47
N HIS A 210 40.51 -22.53 47.05
CA HIS A 210 39.41 -22.67 46.07
C HIS A 210 39.89 -23.01 44.64
N LEU A 211 41.18 -22.82 44.36
CA LEU A 211 41.77 -23.07 43.04
C LEU A 211 42.45 -24.45 42.96
N GLU A 212 42.94 -24.98 44.07
CA GLU A 212 43.58 -26.31 44.11
C GLU A 212 42.58 -27.48 44.04
N GLU A 213 41.32 -27.29 44.46
CA GLU A 213 40.27 -28.35 44.39
C GLU A 213 39.70 -28.61 42.97
N ARG A 214 40.32 -28.10 41.88
CA ARG A 214 39.84 -28.28 40.49
C ARG A 214 40.89 -28.70 39.45
N SER A 215 41.64 -29.78 39.72
CA SER A 215 42.05 -30.74 38.67
C SER A 215 42.26 -32.17 39.23
N PRO A 216 42.10 -33.25 38.45
CA PRO A 216 41.66 -34.54 39.01
C PRO A 216 42.74 -35.62 39.17
N ALA A 217 42.63 -36.45 40.22
CA ALA A 217 43.15 -37.82 40.27
C ALA A 217 42.45 -38.70 41.34
N GLU A 218 42.02 -39.90 40.93
CA GLU A 218 41.94 -41.16 41.70
C GLU A 218 41.20 -41.20 43.07
N GLY A 219 39.87 -41.38 42.98
CA GLY A 219 39.05 -42.04 44.02
C GLY A 219 37.72 -42.51 43.39
N GLU A 220 37.35 -43.79 43.52
CA GLU A 220 36.17 -44.37 42.83
C GLU A 220 34.82 -43.79 43.31
N THR A 221 34.42 -42.62 42.80
CA THR A 221 33.00 -42.23 42.74
C THR A 221 32.35 -42.96 41.59
N ARG A 222 31.92 -44.20 41.84
CA ARG A 222 31.15 -44.99 40.87
C ARG A 222 29.86 -44.25 40.52
N PRO A 223 29.51 -44.11 39.23
CA PRO A 223 28.39 -43.30 38.81
C PRO A 223 27.06 -43.83 39.36
N GLU A 224 26.31 -42.96 40.04
CA GLU A 224 25.02 -43.30 40.67
C GLU A 224 23.85 -42.74 39.83
N CYS A 225 22.84 -43.57 39.60
CA CYS A 225 21.66 -43.21 38.82
C CYS A 225 20.80 -42.16 39.55
N PRO A 226 20.62 -40.94 38.99
CA PRO A 226 19.86 -39.87 39.66
C PRO A 226 18.35 -40.16 39.76
N MET A 227 17.86 -41.20 39.09
CA MET A 227 16.46 -41.64 39.10
C MET A 227 16.15 -42.65 40.23
N CYS A 228 17.14 -43.45 40.67
CA CYS A 228 16.91 -44.64 41.51
C CYS A 228 18.03 -45.02 42.49
N SER A 229 19.15 -44.28 42.52
CA SER A 229 20.32 -44.55 43.37
C SER A 229 21.02 -45.91 43.15
N VAL A 230 20.88 -46.52 41.97
CA VAL A 230 21.72 -47.65 41.56
C VAL A 230 23.11 -47.17 41.18
N VAL A 231 24.15 -47.78 41.76
CA VAL A 231 25.56 -47.47 41.51
C VAL A 231 26.12 -48.37 40.41
N CYS A 232 26.37 -47.79 39.23
CA CYS A 232 26.92 -48.48 38.06
C CYS A 232 28.45 -48.59 38.11
N SER A 233 29.04 -49.45 37.27
CA SER A 233 30.49 -49.66 37.20
C SER A 233 31.26 -48.53 36.52
N ASP A 234 30.62 -47.83 35.58
CA ASP A 234 31.21 -46.89 34.63
C ASP A 234 30.09 -46.05 33.99
N ASP A 235 30.46 -44.92 33.38
CA ASP A 235 29.49 -43.94 32.85
C ASP A 235 28.66 -44.47 31.66
N ILE A 236 29.17 -45.47 30.93
CA ILE A 236 28.44 -46.10 29.81
C ILE A 236 27.34 -46.99 30.37
N SER A 237 27.66 -47.80 31.38
CA SER A 237 26.70 -48.61 32.14
C SER A 237 25.72 -47.75 32.95
N LEU A 238 26.10 -46.53 33.34
CA LEU A 238 25.16 -45.53 33.87
C LEU A 238 24.20 -45.05 32.78
N GLN A 239 24.72 -44.69 31.60
CA GLN A 239 23.89 -44.16 30.51
C GLN A 239 22.87 -45.20 30.03
N GLU A 240 23.27 -46.44 29.74
CA GLU A 240 22.31 -47.52 29.38
C GLU A 240 21.25 -47.75 30.46
N HIS A 241 21.62 -47.60 31.74
CA HIS A 241 20.69 -47.76 32.86
C HIS A 241 19.74 -46.56 33.05
N VAL A 242 20.19 -45.33 32.78
CA VAL A 242 19.35 -44.12 32.76
C VAL A 242 18.41 -44.13 31.55
N GLU A 243 18.88 -44.57 30.38
CA GLU A 243 18.04 -44.77 29.20
C GLU A 243 16.96 -45.84 29.45
N LEU A 244 17.30 -46.97 30.10
CA LEU A 244 16.31 -47.95 30.57
C LEU A 244 15.28 -47.38 31.57
N HIS A 245 15.65 -46.37 32.36
CA HIS A 245 14.72 -45.66 33.23
C HIS A 245 13.78 -44.74 32.45
N LEU A 246 14.28 -44.02 31.44
CA LEU A 246 13.46 -43.17 30.57
C LEU A 246 12.50 -44.01 29.71
N ASP A 247 12.94 -45.16 29.21
CA ASP A 247 12.09 -46.14 28.51
C ASP A 247 11.05 -46.78 29.45
N HIS A 248 11.39 -47.04 30.72
CA HIS A 248 10.41 -47.50 31.72
C HIS A 248 9.41 -46.42 32.14
N ASP A 249 9.82 -45.15 32.23
CA ASP A 249 8.89 -44.04 32.49
C ASP A 249 7.96 -43.81 31.29
N ALA A 250 8.45 -43.94 30.06
CA ALA A 250 7.64 -43.94 28.84
C ALA A 250 6.62 -45.10 28.81
N ALA A 251 6.93 -46.23 29.46
CA ALA A 251 6.02 -47.38 29.61
C ALA A 251 5.17 -47.35 30.90
N GLY A 252 5.46 -46.47 31.87
CA GLY A 252 5.01 -46.64 33.25
C GLY A 252 4.42 -45.42 33.96
N ASN A 253 4.77 -44.18 33.59
CA ASN A 253 4.53 -43.01 34.45
C ASN A 253 3.33 -42.14 34.03
N SER A 254 2.15 -42.77 33.90
CA SER A 254 0.90 -42.10 33.55
C SER A 254 0.23 -41.40 34.75
N ALA A 255 0.86 -40.35 35.32
CA ALA A 255 0.29 -39.58 36.44
C ALA A 255 0.61 -38.08 36.52
N GLY A 256 1.59 -37.55 35.77
CA GLY A 256 1.86 -36.11 35.70
C GLY A 256 0.94 -35.41 34.70
N SER A 257 0.04 -34.52 35.15
CA SER A 257 -0.94 -33.89 34.25
C SER A 257 -0.31 -32.78 33.39
N PRO A 258 -0.30 -32.88 32.04
CA PRO A 258 0.26 -31.84 31.16
C PRO A 258 -0.56 -30.53 31.10
N GLY A 259 -1.63 -30.42 31.90
CA GLY A 259 -2.64 -29.37 31.79
C GLY A 259 -2.34 -28.06 32.52
N SER A 260 -1.38 -28.02 33.45
CA SER A 260 -1.01 -26.78 34.18
C SER A 260 -0.21 -25.83 33.29
N ASP A 261 0.85 -26.35 32.68
CA ASP A 261 1.90 -25.53 32.08
C ASP A 261 1.46 -25.05 30.70
N LEU A 262 0.78 -25.92 29.95
CA LEU A 262 0.04 -25.57 28.72
C LEU A 262 -1.02 -24.48 28.97
N LYS A 263 -1.66 -24.48 30.15
CA LYS A 263 -2.66 -23.46 30.51
C LYS A 263 -2.01 -22.13 30.88
N LEU A 264 -0.86 -22.15 31.57
CA LEU A 264 -0.09 -20.94 31.86
C LEU A 264 0.49 -20.31 30.58
N ALA A 265 1.06 -21.12 29.69
CA ALA A 265 1.55 -20.67 28.39
C ALA A 265 0.45 -19.99 27.56
N ARG A 266 -0.73 -20.61 27.46
CA ARG A 266 -1.91 -20.03 26.79
C ARG A 266 -2.37 -18.72 27.42
N GLN A 267 -2.30 -18.58 28.76
CA GLN A 267 -2.65 -17.34 29.44
C GLN A 267 -1.66 -16.20 29.19
N LEU A 268 -0.36 -16.50 29.09
CA LEU A 268 0.66 -15.51 28.73
C LEU A 268 0.50 -15.06 27.27
N GLN A 269 0.35 -16.01 26.34
CA GLN A 269 0.09 -15.71 24.93
C GLN A 269 -1.16 -14.84 24.74
N GLN A 270 -2.27 -15.16 25.42
CA GLN A 270 -3.50 -14.35 25.37
C GLN A 270 -3.30 -12.93 25.92
N GLN A 271 -2.44 -12.74 26.92
CA GLN A 271 -2.10 -11.40 27.43
C GLN A 271 -1.22 -10.62 26.45
N GLU A 272 -0.23 -11.26 25.83
CA GLU A 272 0.61 -10.63 24.81
C GLU A 272 -0.18 -10.25 23.55
N GLU A 273 -1.09 -11.13 23.10
CA GLU A 273 -2.00 -10.86 21.98
C GLU A 273 -3.00 -9.75 22.30
N GLU A 274 -3.57 -9.70 23.53
CA GLU A 274 -4.44 -8.59 23.92
C GLU A 274 -3.66 -7.26 24.04
N ILE A 275 -2.43 -7.28 24.53
CA ILE A 275 -1.56 -6.10 24.57
C ILE A 275 -1.23 -5.64 23.14
N ARG A 276 -0.88 -6.55 22.23
CA ARG A 276 -0.58 -6.24 20.82
C ARG A 276 -1.81 -5.67 20.11
N ARG A 277 -2.97 -6.33 20.22
CA ARG A 277 -4.22 -5.85 19.60
C ARG A 277 -4.61 -4.46 20.11
N ARG A 278 -4.49 -4.19 21.42
CA ARG A 278 -4.72 -2.84 21.98
C ARG A 278 -3.72 -1.79 21.48
N GLN A 279 -2.49 -2.17 21.13
CA GLN A 279 -1.51 -1.27 20.51
C GLN A 279 -1.84 -0.99 19.03
N GLU A 280 -2.27 -2.02 18.30
CA GLU A 280 -2.72 -1.94 16.89
C GLU A 280 -4.00 -1.09 16.78
N GLU A 281 -5.06 -1.41 17.55
CA GLU A 281 -6.28 -0.61 17.72
C GLU A 281 -5.94 0.86 18.03
N ALA A 282 -5.06 1.09 19.01
CA ALA A 282 -4.64 2.43 19.39
C ALA A 282 -3.72 3.10 18.36
N GLN A 283 -3.16 2.41 17.38
CA GLN A 283 -2.40 3.01 16.27
C GLN A 283 -3.32 3.37 15.10
N GLU A 284 -4.19 2.45 14.69
CA GLU A 284 -5.22 2.70 13.68
C GLU A 284 -6.09 3.90 14.09
N GLU A 285 -6.55 3.97 15.35
CA GLU A 285 -7.37 5.08 15.83
C GLU A 285 -6.64 6.44 15.74
N LYS A 286 -5.31 6.46 15.93
CA LYS A 286 -4.49 7.68 15.74
C LYS A 286 -4.38 8.04 14.25
N GLU A 287 -4.15 7.07 13.38
CA GLU A 287 -3.94 7.28 11.94
C GLU A 287 -5.24 7.65 11.23
N PHE A 288 -6.35 7.00 11.55
CA PHE A 288 -7.68 7.37 11.08
C PHE A 288 -8.04 8.80 11.51
N LYS A 289 -7.83 9.16 12.79
CA LYS A 289 -8.03 10.56 13.26
C LYS A 289 -7.07 11.55 12.59
N LYS A 290 -5.86 11.15 12.20
CA LYS A 290 -4.88 11.96 11.45
C LYS A 290 -5.34 12.18 10.01
N LEU A 291 -5.86 11.15 9.33
CA LEU A 291 -6.41 11.24 7.97
C LEU A 291 -7.71 12.06 7.94
N GLN A 292 -8.64 11.83 8.87
CA GLN A 292 -9.85 12.66 8.99
C GLN A 292 -9.51 14.15 9.19
N ARG A 293 -8.47 14.47 9.97
CA ARG A 293 -7.95 15.84 10.15
C ARG A 293 -7.36 16.41 8.87
N GLN A 294 -6.60 15.60 8.13
CA GLN A 294 -5.95 16.01 6.88
C GLN A 294 -6.98 16.34 5.80
N PHE A 295 -8.00 15.50 5.61
CA PHE A 295 -9.08 15.73 4.64
C PHE A 295 -10.20 16.64 5.16
N GLY A 296 -10.16 17.04 6.45
CA GLY A 296 -11.05 18.05 7.02
C GLY A 296 -12.44 17.57 7.46
N VAL A 297 -12.60 16.25 7.65
CA VAL A 297 -13.86 15.56 7.99
C VAL A 297 -13.92 15.08 9.45
N ASP A 298 -13.01 15.53 10.31
CA ASP A 298 -12.88 15.12 11.73
C ASP A 298 -13.88 15.79 12.71
N GLY A 299 -14.89 16.51 12.19
CA GLY A 299 -15.84 17.26 13.02
C GLY A 299 -15.23 18.44 13.81
N SER A 300 -13.94 18.78 13.64
CA SER A 300 -13.27 19.83 14.44
C SER A 300 -13.80 21.24 14.18
N GLY A 301 -14.55 21.45 13.11
CA GLY A 301 -15.26 22.68 12.75
C GLY A 301 -14.56 23.51 11.67
N GLY A 302 -15.36 23.86 10.65
CA GLY A 302 -14.98 24.51 9.40
C GLY A 302 -14.66 26.00 9.48
N TYR A 303 -14.83 26.67 8.35
CA TYR A 303 -14.41 28.05 8.06
C TYR A 303 -14.50 29.02 9.26
N ARG A 304 -15.71 29.22 9.77
CA ARG A 304 -15.99 30.13 10.89
C ARG A 304 -15.16 29.80 12.13
N ARG A 305 -15.15 28.53 12.54
CA ARG A 305 -14.44 28.07 13.75
C ARG A 305 -12.93 28.07 13.58
N GLN A 306 -12.44 27.94 12.34
CA GLN A 306 -11.02 28.15 12.04
C GLN A 306 -10.64 29.64 12.17
N MET A 307 -11.45 30.54 11.60
CA MET A 307 -11.23 31.98 11.67
C MET A 307 -11.27 32.48 13.12
N GLU A 308 -12.32 32.13 13.87
CA GLU A 308 -12.46 32.45 15.30
C GLU A 308 -11.22 31.98 16.09
N ARG A 309 -10.83 30.69 15.99
CA ARG A 309 -9.63 30.14 16.65
C ARG A 309 -8.32 30.82 16.25
N THR A 310 -8.20 31.37 15.04
CA THR A 310 -6.97 32.06 14.60
C THR A 310 -6.94 33.49 15.12
N MET A 311 -8.08 34.18 15.17
CA MET A 311 -8.18 35.50 15.81
C MET A 311 -8.01 35.41 17.33
N GLU A 312 -8.54 34.37 17.99
CA GLU A 312 -8.31 34.07 19.42
C GLU A 312 -6.81 33.90 19.73
N ARG A 313 -6.08 33.13 18.89
CA ARG A 313 -4.62 33.00 19.01
C ARG A 313 -3.90 34.32 18.76
N ALA A 314 -4.33 35.15 17.80
CA ALA A 314 -3.74 36.46 17.56
C ALA A 314 -3.90 37.39 18.78
N VAL A 315 -5.05 37.38 19.45
CA VAL A 315 -5.26 38.13 20.71
C VAL A 315 -4.37 37.58 21.83
N ALA A 316 -4.31 36.25 22.01
CA ALA A 316 -3.46 35.63 23.02
C ALA A 316 -1.95 35.91 22.81
N SER A 317 -1.51 36.04 21.56
CA SER A 317 -0.13 36.43 21.19
C SER A 317 0.12 37.95 21.21
N GLY A 318 -0.86 38.77 21.57
CA GLY A 318 -0.73 40.24 21.56
C GLY A 318 -0.65 40.88 20.16
N LEU A 319 -0.96 40.12 19.11
CA LEU A 319 -0.95 40.56 17.70
C LEU A 319 -2.29 41.17 17.24
N MET A 320 -3.31 41.16 18.10
CA MET A 320 -4.65 41.71 17.85
C MET A 320 -5.25 42.25 19.15
N ALA A 321 -5.94 43.38 19.09
CA ALA A 321 -6.64 43.91 20.26
C ALA A 321 -7.98 43.16 20.51
N PRO A 322 -8.44 42.97 21.76
CA PRO A 322 -9.75 42.36 22.02
C PRO A 322 -10.94 43.10 21.39
N SER A 323 -10.86 44.43 21.28
CA SER A 323 -11.84 45.25 20.56
C SER A 323 -11.84 44.95 19.05
N GLU A 324 -10.65 44.85 18.45
CA GLU A 324 -10.45 44.50 17.05
C GLU A 324 -10.97 43.09 16.73
N PHE A 325 -10.75 42.12 17.64
CA PHE A 325 -11.33 40.78 17.56
C PHE A 325 -12.85 40.82 17.49
N HIS A 326 -13.51 41.59 18.36
CA HIS A 326 -14.97 41.69 18.36
C HIS A 326 -15.50 42.37 17.08
N CYS A 327 -14.83 43.40 16.57
CA CYS A 327 -15.17 44.00 15.28
C CYS A 327 -15.01 42.99 14.13
N LYS A 328 -13.84 42.36 13.99
CA LYS A 328 -13.56 41.38 12.91
C LYS A 328 -14.50 40.17 12.96
N ARG A 329 -14.88 39.72 14.17
CA ARG A 329 -15.88 38.65 14.33
C ARG A 329 -17.28 39.10 13.89
N ALA A 330 -17.66 40.36 14.10
CA ALA A 330 -18.94 40.90 13.60
C ALA A 330 -18.94 41.01 12.07
N GLU A 331 -17.88 41.57 11.47
CA GLU A 331 -17.70 41.63 10.01
C GLU A 331 -17.76 40.25 9.34
N MET A 332 -17.08 39.26 9.93
CA MET A 332 -17.12 37.87 9.47
C MET A 332 -18.55 37.31 9.56
N MET A 333 -19.28 37.55 10.64
CA MET A 333 -20.66 37.07 10.78
C MET A 333 -21.61 37.70 9.75
N GLU A 334 -21.40 38.97 9.38
CA GLU A 334 -22.17 39.66 8.33
C GLU A 334 -21.91 39.07 6.93
N SER A 335 -20.64 38.80 6.58
CA SER A 335 -20.27 38.10 5.33
C SER A 335 -20.83 36.67 5.29
N LEU A 336 -20.86 35.98 6.43
CA LEU A 336 -21.46 34.65 6.52
C LEU A 336 -23.00 34.68 6.43
N ALA A 337 -23.66 35.69 7.00
CA ALA A 337 -25.12 35.85 6.94
C ALA A 337 -25.62 36.28 5.56
N SER A 338 -24.88 37.13 4.86
CA SER A 338 -25.15 37.53 3.46
C SER A 338 -24.76 36.46 2.43
N GLY A 339 -23.90 35.50 2.80
CA GLY A 339 -23.42 34.46 1.90
C GLY A 339 -22.38 34.94 0.87
N VAL A 340 -21.95 36.21 0.92
CA VAL A 340 -21.04 36.84 -0.04
C VAL A 340 -19.61 36.91 0.51
N ASP A 341 -18.61 36.65 -0.32
CA ASP A 341 -17.20 36.75 0.06
C ASP A 341 -16.81 38.22 0.34
N ASP A 342 -16.11 38.46 1.46
CA ASP A 342 -15.73 39.81 1.90
C ASP A 342 -14.72 40.52 0.96
N GLY A 343 -14.14 39.79 0.00
CA GLY A 343 -13.21 40.31 -0.98
C GLY A 343 -11.84 40.70 -0.40
N ARG A 344 -11.54 40.41 0.86
CA ARG A 344 -10.25 40.77 1.51
C ARG A 344 -9.07 39.99 0.95
N THR A 345 -9.31 38.77 0.45
CA THR A 345 -8.32 37.93 -0.23
C THR A 345 -8.26 38.13 -1.75
N ARG A 346 -9.05 39.07 -2.29
CA ARG A 346 -9.22 39.27 -3.74
C ARG A 346 -8.20 40.24 -4.32
N THR A 347 -7.63 39.88 -5.46
CA THR A 347 -6.78 40.75 -6.29
C THR A 347 -7.39 40.86 -7.70
N ARG A 348 -7.77 42.07 -8.11
CA ARG A 348 -8.51 42.31 -9.37
C ARG A 348 -7.59 42.62 -10.55
N GLY A 349 -8.09 42.38 -11.76
CA GLY A 349 -7.44 42.79 -13.02
C GLY A 349 -6.11 42.09 -13.31
N VAL A 350 -5.90 40.90 -12.73
CA VAL A 350 -4.64 40.14 -12.88
C VAL A 350 -4.44 39.68 -14.33
N VAL A 351 -5.50 39.21 -14.99
CA VAL A 351 -5.45 38.82 -16.40
C VAL A 351 -5.27 40.05 -17.31
N ARG A 352 -5.91 41.18 -16.98
CA ARG A 352 -5.66 42.45 -17.68
C ARG A 352 -4.20 42.92 -17.58
N ALA A 353 -3.57 42.82 -16.41
CA ALA A 353 -2.16 43.18 -16.25
C ALA A 353 -1.23 42.22 -17.00
N LEU A 354 -1.55 40.91 -17.06
CA LEU A 354 -0.85 39.98 -17.96
C LEU A 354 -1.00 40.38 -19.43
N TYR A 355 -2.19 40.81 -19.87
CA TYR A 355 -2.41 41.29 -21.23
C TYR A 355 -1.57 42.55 -21.55
N GLU A 356 -1.55 43.53 -20.65
CA GLU A 356 -0.72 44.74 -20.72
C GLU A 356 0.79 44.38 -20.79
N TYR A 357 1.24 43.38 -20.03
CA TYR A 357 2.60 42.83 -20.08
C TYR A 357 2.92 42.18 -21.44
N TYR A 358 2.06 41.32 -21.99
CA TYR A 358 2.32 40.63 -23.26
C TYR A 358 2.17 41.52 -24.51
N GLN A 359 1.60 42.71 -24.39
CA GLN A 359 1.73 43.73 -25.43
C GLN A 359 3.19 44.21 -25.56
N THR A 360 3.86 44.48 -24.42
CA THR A 360 5.22 45.04 -24.37
C THR A 360 6.32 43.95 -24.39
N GLU A 361 6.34 43.07 -23.39
CA GLU A 361 7.45 42.14 -23.12
C GLU A 361 7.19 40.72 -23.63
N CYS A 362 7.08 40.60 -24.96
CA CYS A 362 6.74 39.36 -25.65
C CYS A 362 7.66 39.11 -26.87
N ARG A 363 8.98 39.06 -26.62
CA ARG A 363 10.00 38.80 -27.66
C ARG A 363 10.18 37.32 -28.02
N ASP A 364 9.96 36.42 -27.07
CA ASP A 364 10.22 34.97 -27.21
C ASP A 364 9.00 34.13 -27.59
N CYS A 365 7.79 34.66 -27.41
CA CYS A 365 6.56 33.94 -27.71
C CYS A 365 6.15 34.17 -29.17
N ALA A 366 5.65 33.10 -29.80
CA ALA A 366 4.98 33.15 -31.09
C ALA A 366 3.52 33.58 -30.90
N HIS A 367 2.83 32.98 -29.92
CA HIS A 367 1.48 33.33 -29.52
C HIS A 367 1.31 33.25 -28.00
N VAL A 368 0.39 34.04 -27.46
CA VAL A 368 -0.10 33.96 -26.07
C VAL A 368 -1.63 34.08 -26.11
N TRP A 369 -2.31 33.18 -25.42
CA TRP A 369 -3.76 33.23 -25.21
C TRP A 369 -4.06 33.42 -23.73
N LEU A 370 -5.01 34.28 -23.42
CA LEU A 370 -5.52 34.55 -22.07
C LEU A 370 -7.03 34.30 -22.01
N SER A 371 -7.52 33.88 -20.84
CA SER A 371 -8.95 33.80 -20.53
C SER A 371 -9.63 35.19 -20.51
N ALA A 372 -10.94 35.19 -20.33
CA ALA A 372 -11.68 36.38 -19.90
C ALA A 372 -11.13 36.90 -18.55
N ASP A 373 -11.35 38.20 -18.25
CA ASP A 373 -10.76 38.80 -17.05
C ASP A 373 -11.26 38.08 -15.79
N THR A 374 -10.31 37.79 -14.89
CA THR A 374 -10.48 36.87 -13.77
C THR A 374 -9.88 37.51 -12.53
N ASP A 375 -10.68 37.66 -11.48
CA ASP A 375 -10.18 38.09 -10.16
C ASP A 375 -9.47 36.91 -9.49
N HIS A 376 -8.28 37.13 -8.93
CA HIS A 376 -7.59 36.14 -8.10
C HIS A 376 -8.16 36.15 -6.68
N TYR A 377 -8.37 34.98 -6.08
CA TYR A 377 -8.74 34.83 -4.67
C TYR A 377 -7.70 33.93 -3.98
N CYS A 378 -7.06 34.43 -2.92
CA CYS A 378 -6.21 33.60 -2.06
C CYS A 378 -6.99 33.01 -0.88
N SER A 379 -6.37 32.05 -0.20
CA SER A 379 -6.90 31.52 1.06
C SER A 379 -6.91 32.60 2.15
N SER A 380 -7.96 32.65 2.96
CA SER A 380 -8.02 33.45 4.20
C SER A 380 -7.64 32.58 5.40
N GLU A 381 -7.41 33.17 6.58
CA GLU A 381 -7.09 32.38 7.79
C GLU A 381 -8.20 31.39 8.20
N GLY A 382 -9.44 31.53 7.69
CA GLY A 382 -10.53 30.58 7.87
C GLY A 382 -10.48 29.33 6.97
N ASP A 383 -9.84 29.42 5.79
CA ASP A 383 -9.77 28.32 4.79
C ASP A 383 -8.34 27.88 4.44
N LYS A 384 -7.32 28.56 4.96
CA LYS A 384 -5.90 28.21 4.83
C LYS A 384 -5.65 26.75 5.21
N GLY A 385 -5.03 26.01 4.28
CA GLY A 385 -4.73 24.58 4.40
C GLY A 385 -5.76 23.62 3.80
N TRP A 386 -6.92 24.10 3.31
CA TRP A 386 -7.95 23.24 2.70
C TRP A 386 -8.81 23.93 1.62
N GLY A 387 -8.89 25.26 1.62
CA GLY A 387 -9.76 26.08 0.77
C GLY A 387 -9.48 26.08 -0.73
N CYS A 388 -8.47 25.35 -1.22
CA CYS A 388 -7.96 25.49 -2.60
C CYS A 388 -9.05 25.30 -3.68
N GLY A 389 -9.83 24.21 -3.62
CA GLY A 389 -10.93 23.99 -4.56
C GLY A 389 -11.94 25.14 -4.56
N TYR A 390 -12.43 25.52 -3.38
CA TYR A 390 -13.37 26.63 -3.19
C TYR A 390 -12.84 27.99 -3.69
N ARG A 391 -11.57 28.31 -3.47
CA ARG A 391 -10.96 29.55 -3.97
C ARG A 391 -10.81 29.54 -5.49
N ASN A 392 -10.56 28.39 -6.11
CA ASN A 392 -10.59 28.25 -7.57
C ASN A 392 -12.04 28.32 -8.13
N ILE A 393 -13.06 27.84 -7.41
CA ILE A 393 -14.48 28.11 -7.75
C ILE A 393 -14.74 29.62 -7.79
N GLN A 394 -14.30 30.36 -6.77
CA GLN A 394 -14.48 31.82 -6.73
C GLN A 394 -13.76 32.54 -7.89
N MET A 395 -12.55 32.11 -8.24
CA MET A 395 -11.84 32.62 -9.43
C MET A 395 -12.63 32.33 -10.71
N LEU A 396 -13.08 31.09 -10.92
CA LEU A 396 -13.90 30.72 -12.08
C LEU A 396 -15.19 31.54 -12.16
N LEU A 397 -16.00 31.57 -11.10
CA LEU A 397 -17.24 32.36 -11.03
C LEU A 397 -17.00 33.85 -11.31
N SER A 398 -15.90 34.43 -10.81
CA SER A 398 -15.56 35.83 -11.10
C SER A 398 -15.37 36.10 -12.59
N SER A 399 -14.85 35.13 -13.34
CA SER A 399 -14.73 35.21 -14.79
C SER A 399 -16.09 35.00 -15.48
N LEU A 400 -16.94 34.13 -14.95
CA LEU A 400 -18.26 33.87 -15.53
C LEU A 400 -19.19 35.10 -15.45
N HIS A 401 -19.14 35.87 -14.36
CA HIS A 401 -19.88 37.14 -14.25
C HIS A 401 -19.39 38.21 -15.25
N ASN A 402 -18.19 38.05 -15.83
CA ASN A 402 -17.62 38.94 -16.85
C ASN A 402 -17.90 38.47 -18.30
N ILE A 403 -18.62 37.37 -18.49
CA ILE A 403 -18.96 36.81 -19.82
C ILE A 403 -20.48 36.84 -20.00
N ASP A 404 -20.97 37.72 -20.88
CA ASP A 404 -22.40 38.03 -21.07
C ASP A 404 -23.29 36.78 -21.22
N THR A 405 -22.79 35.73 -21.91
CA THR A 405 -23.47 34.45 -22.12
C THR A 405 -23.99 33.80 -20.82
N PHE A 406 -23.32 34.01 -19.69
CA PHE A 406 -23.68 33.40 -18.40
C PHE A 406 -24.45 34.35 -17.48
N SER A 407 -24.60 35.64 -17.84
CA SER A 407 -25.36 36.61 -17.03
C SER A 407 -26.86 36.33 -16.86
N PRO A 408 -27.59 35.61 -17.74
CA PRO A 408 -28.99 35.23 -17.46
C PRO A 408 -29.11 34.15 -16.37
N VAL A 409 -28.04 33.39 -16.19
CA VAL A 409 -27.95 32.19 -15.36
C VAL A 409 -27.41 32.54 -13.97
N LEU A 410 -26.32 33.32 -13.94
CA LEU A 410 -25.73 33.89 -12.74
C LEU A 410 -26.45 35.20 -12.38
N GLN A 411 -27.66 35.08 -11.83
CA GLN A 411 -28.54 36.21 -11.51
C GLN A 411 -27.98 37.08 -10.37
N ASP A 412 -27.29 36.48 -9.39
CA ASP A 412 -26.46 37.22 -8.45
C ASP A 412 -25.12 37.56 -9.12
N ARG A 413 -24.64 38.80 -8.91
CA ARG A 413 -23.35 39.31 -9.39
C ARG A 413 -22.27 39.29 -8.31
N ALA A 414 -22.60 38.83 -7.10
CA ALA A 414 -21.66 38.62 -6.01
C ALA A 414 -21.03 37.23 -6.07
N VAL A 415 -19.74 37.15 -5.75
CA VAL A 415 -19.04 35.86 -5.61
C VAL A 415 -19.33 35.30 -4.21
N PRO A 416 -19.82 34.05 -4.09
CA PRO A 416 -20.23 33.47 -2.81
C PRO A 416 -19.03 33.21 -1.87
N SER A 417 -19.28 33.34 -0.56
CA SER A 417 -18.32 32.98 0.49
C SER A 417 -18.13 31.46 0.57
N ILE A 418 -17.02 31.01 1.18
CA ILE A 418 -16.66 29.57 1.22
C ILE A 418 -17.81 28.71 1.80
N PRO A 419 -18.50 29.08 2.91
CA PRO A 419 -19.64 28.31 3.39
C PRO A 419 -20.90 28.40 2.51
N ARG A 420 -21.10 29.49 1.76
CA ARG A 420 -22.18 29.54 0.75
C ARG A 420 -21.88 28.59 -0.41
N VAL A 421 -20.63 28.49 -0.86
CA VAL A 421 -20.21 27.48 -1.86
C VAL A 421 -20.42 26.06 -1.32
N GLN A 422 -20.10 25.78 -0.05
CA GLN A 422 -20.44 24.50 0.60
C GLN A 422 -21.94 24.21 0.55
N SER A 423 -22.79 25.20 0.89
CA SER A 423 -24.25 25.09 0.80
C SER A 423 -24.73 24.80 -0.63
N MET A 424 -24.19 25.49 -1.64
CA MET A 424 -24.57 25.32 -3.05
C MET A 424 -24.21 23.93 -3.60
N ILE A 425 -23.10 23.34 -3.14
CA ILE A 425 -22.75 21.95 -3.49
C ILE A 425 -23.71 20.97 -2.80
N GLU A 426 -24.06 21.18 -1.53
CA GLU A 426 -25.08 20.38 -0.85
C GLU A 426 -26.49 20.55 -1.46
N GLU A 427 -26.81 21.72 -2.01
CA GLU A 427 -28.03 21.97 -2.78
C GLU A 427 -28.03 21.13 -4.07
N ALA A 428 -26.94 21.14 -4.84
CA ALA A 428 -26.77 20.28 -6.02
C ALA A 428 -26.89 18.78 -5.70
N TRP A 429 -26.36 18.31 -4.57
CA TRP A 429 -26.50 16.93 -4.11
C TRP A 429 -27.95 16.57 -3.75
N LYS A 430 -28.71 17.50 -3.15
CA LYS A 430 -30.15 17.32 -2.84
C LYS A 430 -31.02 17.30 -4.10
N GLU A 431 -30.56 17.89 -5.19
CA GLU A 431 -31.16 17.78 -6.53
C GLU A 431 -30.81 16.45 -7.25
N GLY A 432 -30.00 15.59 -6.62
CA GLY A 432 -29.65 14.26 -7.12
C GLY A 432 -28.36 14.18 -7.95
N LEU A 433 -27.60 15.27 -8.05
CA LEU A 433 -26.30 15.27 -8.73
C LEU A 433 -25.23 14.58 -7.85
N ASP A 434 -24.47 13.66 -8.44
CA ASP A 434 -23.36 12.91 -7.80
C ASP A 434 -23.64 12.42 -6.35
N PRO A 435 -24.59 11.49 -6.16
CA PRO A 435 -24.85 10.90 -4.85
C PRO A 435 -23.67 10.08 -4.29
N GLN A 436 -22.70 9.69 -5.14
CA GLN A 436 -21.50 8.98 -4.70
C GLN A 436 -20.48 9.96 -4.09
N GLY A 437 -20.16 11.05 -4.80
CA GLY A 437 -19.38 12.17 -4.27
C GLY A 437 -19.99 12.74 -2.99
N ALA A 438 -21.31 12.93 -2.95
CA ALA A 438 -22.03 13.32 -1.74
C ALA A 438 -21.78 12.36 -0.56
N SER A 439 -21.81 11.05 -0.81
CA SER A 439 -21.58 10.03 0.25
C SER A 439 -20.17 10.08 0.83
N HIS A 440 -19.14 10.38 0.02
CA HIS A 440 -17.75 10.52 0.50
C HIS A 440 -17.57 11.64 1.55
N PHE A 441 -18.44 12.65 1.53
CA PHE A 441 -18.46 13.75 2.50
C PHE A 441 -19.55 13.59 3.58
N ASN A 442 -20.11 12.40 3.77
CA ASN A 442 -21.27 12.16 4.64
C ASN A 442 -22.46 13.09 4.34
N GLN A 443 -22.63 13.48 3.06
CA GLN A 443 -23.62 14.43 2.55
C GLN A 443 -23.53 15.85 3.16
N GLN A 444 -22.40 16.21 3.79
CA GLN A 444 -22.23 17.49 4.47
C GLN A 444 -20.85 18.13 4.21
N LEU A 445 -20.86 19.36 3.70
CA LEU A 445 -19.67 20.21 3.59
C LEU A 445 -19.73 21.39 4.58
N GLN A 446 -20.92 21.94 4.83
CA GLN A 446 -21.10 23.08 5.73
C GLN A 446 -20.65 22.75 7.15
N GLY A 447 -19.76 23.59 7.69
CA GLY A 447 -19.17 23.37 9.01
C GLY A 447 -18.02 22.35 9.04
N THR A 448 -17.63 21.78 7.89
CA THR A 448 -16.42 20.95 7.72
C THR A 448 -15.25 21.75 7.14
N ARG A 449 -14.09 21.11 6.98
CA ARG A 449 -12.93 21.60 6.21
C ARG A 449 -12.66 20.73 4.97
N ALA A 450 -13.69 20.04 4.48
CA ALA A 450 -13.58 19.02 3.44
C ALA A 450 -12.82 19.50 2.20
N TRP A 451 -11.82 18.73 1.78
CA TRP A 451 -11.09 18.93 0.53
C TRP A 451 -11.96 18.50 -0.66
N ILE A 452 -12.27 19.42 -1.58
CA ILE A 452 -13.08 19.15 -2.77
C ILE A 452 -12.23 19.06 -4.05
N GLY A 453 -12.69 18.23 -4.99
CA GLY A 453 -12.09 17.94 -6.29
C GLY A 453 -12.81 18.59 -7.47
N ALA A 454 -12.64 18.01 -8.67
CA ALA A 454 -13.32 18.47 -9.88
C ALA A 454 -14.81 18.09 -9.94
N THR A 455 -15.22 17.07 -9.19
CA THR A 455 -16.57 16.49 -9.08
C THR A 455 -17.58 17.41 -8.40
N GLU A 456 -17.22 18.02 -7.28
CA GLU A 456 -18.12 18.93 -6.56
C GLU A 456 -18.33 20.23 -7.36
N ILE A 457 -17.29 20.70 -8.03
CA ILE A 457 -17.36 21.82 -8.97
C ILE A 457 -18.22 21.43 -10.18
N TYR A 458 -18.14 20.17 -10.63
CA TYR A 458 -19.01 19.65 -11.67
C TYR A 458 -20.48 19.84 -11.30
N CYS A 459 -20.89 19.27 -10.17
CA CYS A 459 -22.25 19.39 -9.62
C CYS A 459 -22.70 20.84 -9.42
N LEU A 460 -21.82 21.70 -8.90
CA LEU A 460 -22.11 23.12 -8.66
C LEU A 460 -22.43 23.88 -9.96
N LEU A 461 -21.69 23.67 -11.05
CA LEU A 461 -22.04 24.34 -12.31
C LEU A 461 -23.23 23.67 -13.01
N THR A 462 -23.41 22.36 -12.85
CA THR A 462 -24.53 21.63 -13.46
C THR A 462 -25.88 22.00 -12.83
N SER A 463 -25.97 22.15 -11.50
CA SER A 463 -27.15 22.70 -10.80
C SER A 463 -27.41 24.16 -11.18
N LEU A 464 -26.36 24.95 -11.39
CA LEU A 464 -26.46 26.29 -11.99
C LEU A 464 -26.83 26.26 -13.49
N GLY A 465 -27.00 25.12 -14.15
CA GLY A 465 -27.37 25.04 -15.57
C GLY A 465 -26.26 25.41 -16.56
N ILE A 466 -24.99 25.28 -16.16
CA ILE A 466 -23.80 25.62 -16.96
C ILE A 466 -23.10 24.33 -17.43
N SER A 467 -23.22 24.01 -18.72
CA SER A 467 -22.67 22.77 -19.29
C SER A 467 -21.14 22.79 -19.37
N ALA A 468 -20.52 21.70 -18.90
CA ALA A 468 -19.08 21.58 -18.73
C ALA A 468 -18.66 20.14 -18.41
N HIS A 469 -17.43 19.76 -18.76
CA HIS A 469 -16.96 18.37 -18.76
C HIS A 469 -15.65 18.22 -17.97
N ILE A 470 -15.52 17.16 -17.17
CA ILE A 470 -14.24 16.75 -16.55
C ILE A 470 -13.45 15.92 -17.58
N ILE A 471 -12.14 16.14 -17.64
CA ILE A 471 -11.19 15.37 -18.45
C ILE A 471 -10.04 14.93 -17.55
N ASP A 472 -9.80 13.62 -17.50
CA ASP A 472 -8.82 13.00 -16.61
C ASP A 472 -7.54 12.62 -17.35
N PHE A 473 -6.44 13.33 -17.05
CA PHE A 473 -5.09 12.97 -17.43
C PHE A 473 -4.52 12.05 -16.34
N HIS A 474 -5.10 10.84 -16.28
CA HIS A 474 -4.92 9.84 -15.22
C HIS A 474 -3.48 9.32 -15.03
N GLN A 475 -2.63 9.48 -16.05
CA GLN A 475 -1.21 9.11 -16.02
C GLN A 475 -0.38 10.08 -16.88
N PRO A 476 0.94 10.21 -16.65
CA PRO A 476 1.82 10.99 -17.52
C PRO A 476 1.81 10.47 -18.96
N THR A 477 2.00 11.37 -19.93
CA THR A 477 1.87 11.05 -21.36
C THR A 477 3.13 11.43 -22.15
N GLY A 478 4.27 11.53 -21.48
CA GLY A 478 5.53 12.02 -22.02
C GLY A 478 6.71 11.75 -21.07
N PRO A 479 7.96 11.89 -21.57
CA PRO A 479 9.16 11.48 -20.84
C PRO A 479 9.34 12.25 -19.52
N GLY A 480 9.88 11.56 -18.51
CA GLY A 480 10.17 12.15 -17.19
C GLY A 480 8.93 12.65 -16.45
N ASP A 481 7.85 11.87 -16.48
CA ASP A 481 6.54 12.15 -15.86
C ASP A 481 5.87 13.45 -16.34
N THR A 482 6.10 13.82 -17.61
CA THR A 482 5.47 15.01 -18.18
C THR A 482 4.12 14.70 -18.82
N HIS A 483 3.24 15.71 -18.84
CA HIS A 483 1.88 15.62 -19.39
C HIS A 483 1.71 16.43 -20.70
N PRO A 484 2.38 16.10 -21.83
CA PRO A 484 2.24 16.86 -23.06
C PRO A 484 0.80 16.85 -23.63
N ARG A 485 0.00 15.80 -23.40
CA ARG A 485 -1.42 15.79 -23.81
C ARG A 485 -2.26 16.85 -23.07
N LEU A 486 -1.97 17.12 -21.79
CA LEU A 486 -2.61 18.21 -21.02
C LEU A 486 -2.33 19.57 -21.67
N PHE A 487 -1.06 19.84 -21.99
CA PHE A 487 -0.65 21.13 -22.59
C PHE A 487 -1.24 21.31 -24.01
N GLU A 488 -1.26 20.26 -24.83
CA GLU A 488 -1.86 20.33 -26.16
C GLU A 488 -3.40 20.42 -26.11
N TRP A 489 -4.05 19.80 -25.12
CA TRP A 489 -5.48 19.98 -24.91
C TRP A 489 -5.82 21.42 -24.51
N ILE A 490 -5.09 22.02 -23.56
CA ILE A 490 -5.26 23.43 -23.15
C ILE A 490 -5.05 24.38 -24.33
N LYS A 491 -4.09 24.07 -25.20
CA LYS A 491 -3.89 24.77 -26.48
C LYS A 491 -5.09 24.65 -27.40
N GLN A 492 -5.63 23.45 -27.60
CA GLN A 492 -6.83 23.25 -28.41
C GLN A 492 -8.07 23.97 -27.86
N TYR A 493 -8.20 24.10 -26.54
CA TYR A 493 -9.23 24.94 -25.91
C TYR A 493 -9.08 26.41 -26.28
N TYR A 494 -7.97 27.06 -25.88
CA TYR A 494 -7.79 28.50 -26.10
C TYR A 494 -7.69 28.90 -27.59
N CYS A 495 -7.22 28.00 -28.46
CA CYS A 495 -7.17 28.23 -29.91
C CYS A 495 -8.54 28.18 -30.61
N GLN A 496 -9.60 27.64 -30.01
CA GLN A 496 -10.93 27.56 -30.67
C GLN A 496 -11.48 28.94 -31.04
N ALA A 497 -11.19 29.97 -30.24
CA ALA A 497 -11.58 31.35 -30.49
C ALA A 497 -10.95 31.97 -31.77
N SER A 498 -9.93 31.36 -32.36
CA SER A 498 -9.17 31.93 -33.49
C SER A 498 -9.59 31.45 -34.89
N ARG A 499 -10.56 30.51 -34.99
CA ARG A 499 -10.92 29.81 -36.24
C ARG A 499 -11.41 30.69 -37.41
N GLY A 500 -11.71 31.97 -37.18
CA GLY A 500 -12.19 32.91 -38.22
C GLY A 500 -11.09 33.70 -38.96
N SER A 501 -9.80 33.54 -38.62
CA SER A 501 -8.71 34.36 -39.17
C SER A 501 -7.64 33.53 -39.90
N ARG A 502 -7.04 34.07 -40.97
CA ARG A 502 -5.96 33.38 -41.72
C ARG A 502 -4.65 33.24 -40.92
N LEU A 503 -4.42 34.12 -39.96
CA LEU A 503 -3.35 34.06 -38.96
C LEU A 503 -3.88 34.70 -37.67
N PRO A 504 -3.84 34.04 -36.50
CA PRO A 504 -4.19 34.67 -35.23
C PRO A 504 -3.15 35.71 -34.81
N PRO A 505 -3.51 36.75 -34.04
CA PRO A 505 -2.56 37.72 -33.52
C PRO A 505 -1.61 37.09 -32.49
N ARG A 506 -0.48 37.77 -32.22
CA ARG A 506 0.54 37.33 -31.24
C ARG A 506 -0.02 37.22 -29.82
N LEU A 507 -1.01 38.05 -29.48
CA LEU A 507 -1.68 38.06 -28.18
C LEU A 507 -3.19 38.03 -28.41
N VAL A 508 -3.86 37.06 -27.80
CA VAL A 508 -5.31 36.88 -27.85
C VAL A 508 -5.84 36.93 -26.42
N GLN A 509 -6.71 37.89 -26.12
CA GLN A 509 -7.62 37.75 -24.98
C GLN A 509 -8.90 37.09 -25.49
N THR A 510 -9.33 36.00 -24.86
CA THR A 510 -10.50 35.22 -25.27
C THR A 510 -11.71 35.56 -24.41
N SER A 511 -12.91 35.22 -24.90
CA SER A 511 -14.15 35.19 -24.10
C SER A 511 -14.35 33.84 -23.37
N LEU A 512 -13.30 33.04 -23.24
CA LEU A 512 -13.32 31.73 -22.60
C LEU A 512 -12.94 31.87 -21.11
N PRO A 513 -13.61 31.15 -20.19
CA PRO A 513 -13.25 31.16 -18.78
C PRO A 513 -11.89 30.48 -18.52
N PRO A 514 -11.27 30.72 -17.35
CA PRO A 514 -10.11 29.96 -16.89
C PRO A 514 -10.47 28.49 -16.66
N LEU A 515 -9.47 27.60 -16.77
CA LEU A 515 -9.65 26.16 -16.59
C LEU A 515 -9.29 25.74 -15.16
N TYR A 516 -10.19 25.02 -14.49
CA TYR A 516 -9.88 24.37 -13.21
C TYR A 516 -8.90 23.21 -13.44
N LEU A 517 -7.83 23.14 -12.65
CA LEU A 517 -6.81 22.10 -12.70
C LEU A 517 -6.57 21.50 -11.30
N GLN A 518 -6.98 20.24 -11.13
CA GLN A 518 -6.77 19.42 -9.95
C GLN A 518 -5.49 18.59 -10.09
N HIS A 519 -4.82 18.33 -8.97
CA HIS A 519 -4.00 17.14 -8.76
C HIS A 519 -4.20 16.65 -7.32
N GLN A 520 -3.53 15.57 -6.93
CA GLN A 520 -3.63 15.09 -5.56
C GLN A 520 -3.17 16.17 -4.57
N GLY A 521 -4.06 16.52 -3.65
CA GLY A 521 -3.83 17.44 -2.53
C GLY A 521 -3.84 18.95 -2.79
N HIS A 522 -3.96 19.43 -4.03
CA HIS A 522 -4.10 20.87 -4.32
C HIS A 522 -4.74 21.12 -5.70
N SER A 523 -5.31 22.32 -5.88
CA SER A 523 -5.90 22.75 -7.15
C SER A 523 -5.58 24.21 -7.49
N ARG A 524 -5.58 24.51 -8.79
CA ARG A 524 -5.08 25.76 -9.38
C ARG A 524 -5.93 26.15 -10.60
N SER A 525 -5.85 27.42 -11.03
CA SER A 525 -6.63 27.95 -12.17
C SER A 525 -5.72 28.33 -13.33
N VAL A 526 -5.91 27.73 -14.51
CA VAL A 526 -5.14 28.04 -15.72
C VAL A 526 -5.83 29.18 -16.48
N VAL A 527 -5.27 30.39 -16.36
CA VAL A 527 -5.78 31.64 -16.97
C VAL A 527 -5.20 31.93 -18.36
N GLY A 528 -4.31 31.08 -18.87
CA GLY A 528 -3.77 31.24 -20.22
C GLY A 528 -2.65 30.27 -20.59
N LEU A 529 -2.10 30.48 -21.78
CA LEU A 529 -1.08 29.66 -22.43
C LEU A 529 -0.12 30.52 -23.25
N GLU A 530 1.18 30.29 -23.11
CA GLU A 530 2.21 30.77 -24.03
C GLU A 530 2.64 29.64 -24.98
N GLN A 531 2.77 29.94 -26.27
CA GLN A 531 3.55 29.14 -27.22
C GLN A 531 4.83 29.91 -27.58
N ARG A 532 5.98 29.35 -27.23
CA ARG A 532 7.31 29.93 -27.53
C ARG A 532 7.69 29.69 -28.99
N LYS A 533 8.60 30.52 -29.54
CA LYS A 533 9.07 30.43 -30.94
C LYS A 533 9.68 29.08 -31.34
N ASN A 534 10.18 28.31 -30.37
CA ASN A 534 10.68 26.93 -30.58
C ASN A 534 9.57 25.86 -30.48
N GLY A 535 8.29 26.25 -30.49
CA GLY A 535 7.14 25.36 -30.35
C GLY A 535 6.79 24.94 -28.92
N SER A 536 7.67 25.16 -27.93
CA SER A 536 7.41 24.76 -26.54
C SER A 536 6.26 25.54 -25.89
N LEU A 537 5.49 24.84 -25.05
CA LEU A 537 4.28 25.35 -24.40
C LEU A 537 4.52 25.64 -22.92
N CYS A 538 3.83 26.65 -22.39
CA CYS A 538 3.91 27.09 -20.99
C CYS A 538 2.54 27.58 -20.51
N LEU A 539 2.02 27.02 -19.42
CA LEU A 539 0.74 27.43 -18.84
C LEU A 539 0.93 28.69 -17.99
N LEU A 540 -0.10 29.55 -17.96
CA LEU A 540 -0.20 30.66 -17.03
C LEU A 540 -1.21 30.29 -15.95
N VAL A 541 -0.73 30.09 -14.73
CA VAL A 541 -1.49 29.44 -13.65
C VAL A 541 -1.53 30.32 -12.41
N LEU A 542 -2.75 30.64 -11.95
CA LEU A 542 -3.00 31.27 -10.66
C LEU A 542 -3.17 30.21 -9.58
N ASP A 543 -2.66 30.50 -8.38
CA ASP A 543 -2.64 29.59 -7.25
C ASP A 543 -3.29 30.26 -6.02
N PRO A 544 -4.31 29.65 -5.36
CA PRO A 544 -4.96 30.21 -4.18
C PRO A 544 -4.07 30.23 -2.92
N GLY A 545 -2.88 29.62 -2.96
CA GLY A 545 -1.84 29.76 -1.95
C GLY A 545 -0.96 31.01 -2.11
N SER A 546 -1.00 31.70 -3.25
CA SER A 546 -0.26 32.96 -3.46
C SER A 546 -0.87 34.09 -2.63
N SER A 547 -0.06 34.84 -1.89
CA SER A 547 -0.58 35.93 -1.04
C SER A 547 -1.07 37.12 -1.89
N VAL A 548 -1.99 37.92 -1.35
CA VAL A 548 -2.42 39.19 -1.97
C VAL A 548 -1.22 40.11 -2.26
N SER A 549 -0.20 40.12 -1.40
CA SER A 549 1.06 40.84 -1.59
C SER A 549 1.94 40.29 -2.73
N ASP A 550 1.83 39.00 -3.06
CA ASP A 550 2.52 38.39 -4.19
C ASP A 550 1.77 38.62 -5.50
N THR A 551 0.45 38.39 -5.52
CA THR A 551 -0.37 38.65 -6.71
C THR A 551 -0.35 40.12 -7.11
N ARG A 552 -0.32 41.06 -6.16
CA ARG A 552 -0.16 42.49 -6.46
C ARG A 552 1.15 42.85 -7.18
N LYS A 553 2.18 42.00 -7.14
CA LYS A 553 3.42 42.20 -7.94
C LYS A 553 3.17 42.04 -9.45
N LEU A 554 2.08 41.36 -9.84
CA LEU A 554 1.61 41.31 -11.23
C LEU A 554 0.90 42.61 -11.67
N LEU A 555 0.53 43.50 -10.75
CA LEU A 555 -0.16 44.77 -11.06
C LEU A 555 0.80 45.99 -11.11
N SER A 556 2.10 45.79 -10.87
CA SER A 556 3.10 46.86 -10.83
C SER A 556 4.17 46.63 -11.90
N GLY A 557 4.36 47.62 -12.78
CA GLY A 557 5.25 47.52 -13.95
C GLY A 557 6.71 47.16 -13.61
N ASP A 558 7.20 47.58 -12.45
CA ASP A 558 8.57 47.30 -12.01
C ASP A 558 8.78 45.83 -11.57
N THR A 559 7.71 45.15 -11.13
CA THR A 559 7.79 43.79 -10.55
C THR A 559 7.12 42.71 -11.39
N ILE A 560 6.30 43.10 -12.37
CA ILE A 560 5.50 42.18 -13.20
C ILE A 560 6.37 41.13 -13.91
N ALA A 561 7.50 41.54 -14.51
CA ALA A 561 8.42 40.62 -15.20
C ALA A 561 9.02 39.56 -14.26
N ALA A 562 9.23 39.89 -12.98
CA ALA A 562 9.66 38.93 -11.97
C ALA A 562 8.50 38.01 -11.55
N ALA A 563 7.31 38.58 -11.32
CA ALA A 563 6.11 37.88 -10.86
C ALA A 563 5.55 36.88 -11.89
N VAL A 564 5.56 37.22 -13.19
CA VAL A 564 5.13 36.32 -14.28
C VAL A 564 5.91 34.99 -14.29
N ARG A 565 7.17 34.98 -13.85
CA ARG A 565 7.95 33.72 -13.70
C ARG A 565 7.35 32.75 -12.69
N HIS A 566 6.60 33.23 -11.71
CA HIS A 566 5.91 32.40 -10.72
C HIS A 566 4.53 31.92 -11.22
N VAL A 567 3.91 32.66 -12.15
CA VAL A 567 2.65 32.27 -12.83
C VAL A 567 2.91 31.21 -13.92
N ARG A 568 4.03 31.35 -14.65
CA ARG A 568 4.47 30.39 -15.68
C ARG A 568 4.67 28.97 -15.11
N LYS A 569 4.17 27.96 -15.83
CA LYS A 569 4.39 26.52 -15.58
C LYS A 569 4.75 25.78 -16.87
N PHE A 570 5.94 25.20 -16.90
CA PHE A 570 6.43 24.36 -18.00
C PHE A 570 6.06 22.88 -17.76
N PRO A 571 6.09 22.01 -18.78
CA PRO A 571 5.77 20.58 -18.61
C PRO A 571 6.60 19.89 -17.52
N SER A 572 7.87 20.26 -17.36
CA SER A 572 8.76 19.79 -16.30
C SER A 572 8.32 20.14 -14.87
N SER A 573 7.41 21.10 -14.70
CA SER A 573 6.84 21.52 -13.42
C SER A 573 5.45 20.93 -13.12
N LEU A 574 4.89 20.14 -14.05
CA LEU A 574 3.63 19.42 -13.87
C LEU A 574 3.89 17.90 -13.93
N LYS A 575 4.35 17.33 -12.80
CA LYS A 575 4.77 15.91 -12.68
C LYS A 575 3.95 15.02 -11.73
N HIS A 576 2.87 15.51 -11.11
CA HIS A 576 1.97 14.62 -10.37
C HIS A 576 1.44 13.50 -11.30
N LYS A 577 1.25 12.30 -10.74
CA LYS A 577 0.80 11.11 -11.50
C LYS A 577 -0.46 11.38 -12.31
N GLN A 578 -1.43 12.09 -11.72
CA GLN A 578 -2.72 12.41 -12.30
C GLN A 578 -3.00 13.92 -12.26
N TYR A 579 -3.65 14.44 -13.31
CA TYR A 579 -4.31 15.75 -13.33
C TYR A 579 -5.73 15.62 -13.87
N GLN A 580 -6.71 16.13 -13.13
CA GLN A 580 -8.07 16.32 -13.67
C GLN A 580 -8.26 17.78 -14.04
N GLN A 581 -8.87 18.04 -15.20
CA GLN A 581 -9.08 19.38 -15.72
C GLN A 581 -10.49 19.53 -16.27
N ARG A 582 -11.10 20.71 -16.13
CA ARG A 582 -12.47 20.96 -16.61
C ARG A 582 -12.51 21.85 -17.87
N ASN A 583 -13.36 21.48 -18.83
CA ASN A 583 -13.78 22.31 -19.96
C ASN A 583 -15.18 22.90 -19.71
N MET A 584 -15.50 24.10 -20.19
CA MET A 584 -16.82 24.73 -20.07
C MET A 584 -17.30 25.23 -21.44
N VAL A 585 -18.45 24.74 -21.91
CA VAL A 585 -18.98 25.06 -23.25
C VAL A 585 -20.51 25.15 -23.20
N THR A 586 -21.01 26.34 -23.57
CA THR A 586 -22.42 26.71 -23.76
C THR A 586 -23.38 26.61 -22.57
N VAL A 587 -24.23 27.63 -22.44
CA VAL A 587 -25.53 27.50 -21.78
C VAL A 587 -26.45 26.79 -22.77
N GLU A 588 -27.04 25.67 -22.38
CA GLU A 588 -28.12 25.05 -23.14
C GLU A 588 -29.45 25.75 -22.83
N GLU A 589 -30.32 25.91 -23.82
CA GLU A 589 -31.69 26.36 -23.56
C GLU A 589 -32.43 25.28 -22.76
N VAL A 590 -32.76 25.57 -21.50
CA VAL A 590 -33.46 24.63 -20.61
C VAL A 590 -34.85 24.27 -21.17
N LYS A 591 -34.91 23.15 -21.89
CA LYS A 591 -36.15 22.59 -22.46
C LYS A 591 -36.55 21.30 -21.75
N GLN A 592 -37.37 21.49 -20.71
CA GLN A 592 -38.40 20.54 -20.27
C GLN A 592 -37.95 19.13 -19.81
N GLN A 593 -37.12 19.06 -18.77
CA GLN A 593 -37.23 17.97 -17.78
C GLN A 593 -38.12 18.40 -16.60
N ARG A 594 -39.39 18.74 -16.89
CA ARG A 594 -40.41 19.14 -15.89
C ARG A 594 -41.85 18.68 -16.23
N THR A 595 -42.04 17.42 -16.65
CA THR A 595 -43.35 16.72 -16.62
C THR A 595 -43.18 15.21 -16.86
N SER A 596 -42.77 14.43 -15.85
CA SER A 596 -42.78 12.95 -15.93
C SER A 596 -42.66 12.23 -14.57
N VAL A 597 -43.31 12.75 -13.51
CA VAL A 597 -43.33 12.10 -12.17
C VAL A 597 -44.77 11.85 -11.71
N ASP A 598 -45.69 12.79 -11.93
CA ASP A 598 -47.11 12.66 -11.55
C ASP A 598 -47.97 11.92 -12.60
N ALA A 599 -47.58 10.70 -13.00
CA ALA A 599 -48.28 9.96 -14.07
C ALA A 599 -48.25 8.41 -13.99
N VAL A 600 -48.10 7.80 -12.80
CA VAL A 600 -48.24 6.34 -12.63
C VAL A 600 -49.29 6.04 -11.56
N GLY A 601 -50.55 5.90 -11.98
CA GLY A 601 -51.67 5.82 -11.02
C GLY A 601 -53.08 5.56 -11.58
N ALA A 602 -53.25 4.91 -12.74
CA ALA A 602 -54.56 4.44 -13.22
C ALA A 602 -54.45 3.35 -14.30
N ALA A 603 -55.38 2.38 -14.26
CA ALA A 603 -55.65 1.29 -15.24
C ALA A 603 -54.49 0.33 -15.58
N SER A 604 -54.58 -1.01 -15.51
CA SER A 604 -55.67 -2.02 -15.58
C SER A 604 -56.25 -2.33 -16.98
N ASP A 605 -56.05 -3.59 -17.39
CA ASP A 605 -56.78 -4.38 -18.40
C ASP A 605 -56.84 -3.90 -19.86
N THR A 606 -56.18 -4.64 -20.78
CA THR A 606 -56.86 -5.58 -21.70
C THR A 606 -55.87 -6.36 -22.60
N HIS A 607 -56.26 -7.57 -23.04
CA HIS A 607 -55.54 -8.37 -24.05
C HIS A 607 -55.88 -7.94 -25.49
N THR A 608 -54.99 -8.20 -26.47
CA THR A 608 -55.24 -9.19 -27.56
C THR A 608 -54.02 -9.43 -28.47
N HIS A 609 -54.02 -10.56 -29.18
CA HIS A 609 -52.98 -10.99 -30.15
C HIS A 609 -53.10 -10.30 -31.52
N THR A 610 -52.02 -10.31 -32.31
CA THR A 610 -51.97 -11.02 -33.61
C THR A 610 -50.52 -11.21 -34.12
N GLN A 611 -50.31 -12.21 -34.98
CA GLN A 611 -49.04 -12.55 -35.67
C GLN A 611 -49.21 -12.39 -37.20
N THR A 612 -48.08 -12.47 -37.93
CA THR A 612 -47.79 -12.96 -39.33
C THR A 612 -46.90 -11.97 -40.10
N GLU A 613 -45.63 -12.30 -40.41
CA GLU A 613 -45.11 -12.80 -41.73
C GLU A 613 -44.90 -11.65 -42.77
N GLU A 614 -44.01 -11.64 -43.76
CA GLU A 614 -43.10 -12.60 -44.45
C GLU A 614 -41.92 -11.73 -45.02
N ARG A 615 -40.61 -12.03 -45.06
CA ARG A 615 -39.75 -13.13 -45.54
C ARG A 615 -39.49 -13.26 -47.07
N THR A 616 -38.45 -12.57 -47.59
CA THR A 616 -37.57 -12.97 -48.74
C THR A 616 -36.25 -12.17 -48.69
N ALA A 617 -35.06 -12.76 -48.51
CA ALA A 617 -34.18 -13.37 -49.54
C ALA A 617 -33.67 -12.33 -50.59
N ALA A 618 -32.43 -11.81 -50.64
CA ALA A 618 -31.04 -12.22 -50.31
C ALA A 618 -30.23 -12.87 -51.46
N SER A 619 -29.13 -12.23 -51.89
CA SER A 619 -27.86 -12.86 -52.34
C SER A 619 -26.82 -11.84 -52.88
N ALA A 620 -25.57 -11.91 -52.37
CA ALA A 620 -24.29 -11.38 -52.94
C ALA A 620 -24.20 -9.84 -53.21
N ILE A 621 -23.02 -9.19 -53.22
CA ILE A 621 -21.62 -9.64 -53.43
C ILE A 621 -20.70 -9.14 -52.29
N MET A 622 -19.56 -9.82 -52.10
CA MET A 622 -18.48 -9.41 -51.18
C MET A 622 -17.75 -8.15 -51.67
N GLU A 623 -17.48 -7.20 -50.78
CA GLU A 623 -16.20 -6.48 -50.79
C GLU A 623 -15.82 -6.06 -49.35
N SER A 624 -14.53 -5.96 -49.07
CA SER A 624 -14.01 -5.78 -47.70
C SER A 624 -13.80 -4.31 -47.36
N ASP A 625 -14.23 -3.88 -46.16
CA ASP A 625 -13.64 -2.70 -45.55
C ASP A 625 -13.44 -2.89 -44.02
N ASN A 626 -12.38 -2.29 -43.48
CA ASN A 626 -11.81 -2.60 -42.18
C ASN A 626 -12.03 -1.47 -41.17
N SER A 627 -13.26 -1.34 -40.68
CA SER A 627 -13.62 -0.34 -39.68
C SER A 627 -14.16 -0.99 -38.40
N LYS A 628 -13.27 -1.48 -37.53
CA LYS A 628 -13.61 -1.83 -36.14
C LYS A 628 -13.88 -0.56 -35.32
N THR A 629 -15.11 -0.05 -35.42
CA THR A 629 -15.70 0.77 -34.35
C THR A 629 -15.73 -0.05 -33.06
N GLN A 630 -15.22 0.49 -31.96
CA GLN A 630 -15.35 -0.16 -30.65
C GLN A 630 -16.81 -0.02 -30.17
N ASN A 631 -17.60 -1.07 -30.39
CA ASN A 631 -18.84 -1.25 -29.64
C ASN A 631 -18.49 -1.37 -28.16
N HIS A 632 -19.15 -0.59 -27.31
CA HIS A 632 -19.30 -0.98 -25.91
C HIS A 632 -20.09 -2.30 -25.89
N GLN A 633 -19.51 -3.36 -25.35
CA GLN A 633 -20.26 -4.57 -25.02
C GLN A 633 -21.00 -4.31 -23.71
N ASN A 634 -22.30 -4.64 -23.65
CA ASN A 634 -23.03 -4.57 -22.39
C ASN A 634 -22.59 -5.72 -21.49
N HIS A 635 -22.01 -5.41 -20.32
CA HIS A 635 -21.56 -6.38 -19.32
C HIS A 635 -22.73 -6.97 -18.51
N GLU A 636 -23.77 -7.44 -19.21
CA GLU A 636 -25.05 -7.84 -18.64
C GLU A 636 -25.05 -9.31 -18.17
N LEU A 637 -25.59 -9.56 -16.99
CA LEU A 637 -25.82 -10.91 -16.46
C LEU A 637 -27.18 -11.44 -16.93
N VAL A 638 -27.17 -12.43 -17.82
CA VAL A 638 -28.37 -13.03 -18.42
C VAL A 638 -28.83 -14.21 -17.57
N PRO A 639 -30.09 -14.21 -17.05
CA PRO A 639 -30.64 -15.37 -16.35
C PRO A 639 -30.88 -16.55 -17.29
N HIS A 640 -30.33 -17.72 -16.95
CA HIS A 640 -30.51 -18.98 -17.69
C HIS A 640 -30.71 -20.14 -16.71
N LYS A 641 -31.88 -20.79 -16.74
CA LYS A 641 -32.25 -21.94 -15.88
C LYS A 641 -31.95 -21.79 -14.37
N GLY A 642 -32.12 -20.58 -13.82
CA GLY A 642 -31.85 -20.29 -12.41
C GLY A 642 -30.38 -19.93 -12.10
N PHE A 643 -29.52 -19.91 -13.11
CA PHE A 643 -28.14 -19.40 -13.03
C PHE A 643 -28.04 -18.05 -13.77
N LYS A 644 -26.93 -17.34 -13.58
CA LYS A 644 -26.64 -16.04 -14.23
C LYS A 644 -25.37 -16.18 -15.08
N LEU A 645 -25.51 -16.09 -16.39
CA LEU A 645 -24.42 -16.15 -17.38
C LEU A 645 -23.94 -14.75 -17.74
N ILE A 646 -22.63 -14.58 -17.98
CA ILE A 646 -22.09 -13.31 -18.50
C ILE A 646 -22.31 -13.24 -20.02
N SER A 647 -23.02 -12.20 -20.48
CA SER A 647 -23.26 -11.95 -21.90
C SER A 647 -21.96 -11.84 -22.71
N GLY A 648 -21.97 -12.32 -23.95
CA GLY A 648 -20.80 -12.34 -24.86
C GLY A 648 -19.63 -13.28 -24.46
N THR A 649 -19.60 -13.72 -23.20
CA THR A 649 -18.57 -14.61 -22.61
C THR A 649 -19.02 -16.07 -22.61
N HIS A 650 -20.32 -16.30 -22.42
CA HIS A 650 -20.97 -17.61 -22.45
C HIS A 650 -22.12 -17.60 -23.49
N ASP A 651 -22.46 -18.79 -23.97
CA ASP A 651 -23.58 -19.04 -24.87
C ASP A 651 -24.54 -20.03 -24.18
N PRO A 652 -25.84 -19.69 -23.99
CA PRO A 652 -26.78 -20.54 -23.27
C PRO A 652 -26.99 -21.93 -23.89
N ASP A 653 -26.94 -22.05 -25.22
CA ASP A 653 -27.14 -23.31 -25.94
C ASP A 653 -25.87 -24.18 -25.84
N ASP A 654 -24.68 -23.58 -25.91
CA ASP A 654 -23.40 -24.30 -25.74
C ASP A 654 -23.21 -24.76 -24.29
N VAL A 655 -23.63 -23.95 -23.30
CA VAL A 655 -23.71 -24.32 -21.86
C VAL A 655 -24.70 -25.45 -21.62
N ASP A 656 -25.90 -25.39 -22.21
CA ASP A 656 -26.90 -26.47 -22.12
C ASP A 656 -26.40 -27.81 -22.68
N GLN A 657 -25.55 -27.76 -23.70
CA GLN A 657 -24.97 -28.95 -24.31
C GLN A 657 -23.79 -29.54 -23.52
N ILE A 658 -23.34 -28.92 -22.42
CA ILE A 658 -22.34 -29.50 -21.50
C ILE A 658 -22.89 -30.76 -20.81
N TYR A 659 -24.16 -30.74 -20.40
CA TYR A 659 -24.85 -31.87 -19.77
C TYR A 659 -24.79 -33.17 -20.59
N ASN A 660 -24.68 -33.05 -21.92
CA ASN A 660 -24.69 -34.15 -22.88
C ASN A 660 -23.29 -34.50 -23.42
N LEU A 661 -22.20 -34.02 -22.81
CA LEU A 661 -20.84 -34.34 -23.23
C LEU A 661 -20.45 -35.80 -22.93
N GLU A 662 -19.81 -36.45 -23.90
CA GLU A 662 -19.18 -37.75 -23.69
C GLU A 662 -17.95 -37.61 -22.78
N ILE A 663 -17.97 -38.31 -21.64
CA ILE A 663 -16.89 -38.34 -20.65
C ILE A 663 -16.08 -39.64 -20.78
N ARG A 664 -14.75 -39.49 -20.66
CA ARG A 664 -13.74 -40.54 -20.65
C ARG A 664 -13.20 -40.68 -19.23
N ASP A 665 -12.71 -41.86 -18.87
CA ASP A 665 -12.31 -42.20 -17.49
C ASP A 665 -11.07 -41.43 -16.98
N SER A 666 -10.38 -40.73 -17.90
CA SER A 666 -9.21 -39.87 -17.65
C SER A 666 -9.50 -38.37 -17.77
N ASP A 667 -10.77 -37.97 -17.88
CA ASP A 667 -11.15 -36.55 -17.83
C ASP A 667 -11.23 -36.07 -16.38
N VAL A 668 -10.85 -34.81 -16.14
CA VAL A 668 -10.86 -34.18 -14.80
C VAL A 668 -11.54 -32.81 -14.87
N PHE A 669 -12.53 -32.59 -14.02
CA PHE A 669 -13.21 -31.31 -13.87
C PHE A 669 -12.89 -30.70 -12.50
N VAL A 670 -12.21 -29.54 -12.49
CA VAL A 670 -12.08 -28.71 -11.28
C VAL A 670 -13.31 -27.82 -11.17
N VAL A 671 -14.07 -27.99 -10.10
CA VAL A 671 -15.26 -27.21 -9.81
C VAL A 671 -14.93 -26.22 -8.71
N THR A 672 -15.29 -24.96 -8.91
CA THR A 672 -15.09 -23.88 -7.94
C THR A 672 -16.25 -22.91 -8.01
N TYR A 673 -16.77 -22.45 -6.86
CA TYR A 673 -17.44 -21.14 -6.90
C TYR A 673 -16.40 -20.06 -7.27
N PRO A 674 -16.73 -19.03 -8.08
CA PRO A 674 -15.81 -17.97 -8.47
C PRO A 674 -14.91 -17.47 -7.31
N LYS A 675 -13.61 -17.35 -7.60
CA LYS A 675 -12.54 -16.92 -6.66
C LYS A 675 -12.14 -17.90 -5.55
N SER A 676 -12.69 -19.12 -5.50
CA SER A 676 -12.32 -20.17 -4.53
C SER A 676 -10.97 -20.86 -4.79
N GLY A 677 -10.06 -20.27 -5.57
CA GLY A 677 -8.70 -20.81 -5.82
C GLY A 677 -8.48 -21.53 -7.15
N THR A 678 -9.39 -21.41 -8.13
CA THR A 678 -9.36 -22.11 -9.44
C THR A 678 -7.99 -22.12 -10.12
N ILE A 679 -7.29 -20.98 -10.17
CA ILE A 679 -5.99 -20.84 -10.85
C ILE A 679 -4.87 -21.59 -10.13
N TRP A 680 -4.98 -21.71 -8.81
CA TRP A 680 -4.07 -22.48 -7.98
C TRP A 680 -4.20 -23.98 -8.29
N MET A 681 -5.43 -24.47 -8.40
CA MET A 681 -5.70 -25.84 -8.83
C MET A 681 -5.25 -26.08 -10.28
N GLN A 682 -5.47 -25.14 -11.21
CA GLN A 682 -4.89 -25.25 -12.56
C GLN A 682 -3.36 -25.40 -12.52
N GLN A 683 -2.67 -24.60 -11.69
CA GLN A 683 -1.21 -24.68 -11.54
C GLN A 683 -0.75 -26.03 -10.98
N ILE A 684 -1.44 -26.51 -9.92
CA ILE A 684 -1.17 -27.83 -9.32
C ILE A 684 -1.35 -28.92 -10.39
N LEU A 685 -2.49 -28.94 -11.10
CA LEU A 685 -2.76 -29.93 -12.15
C LEU A 685 -1.73 -29.92 -13.28
N LEU A 686 -1.33 -28.74 -13.77
CA LEU A 686 -0.29 -28.64 -14.82
C LEU A 686 1.06 -29.17 -14.34
N LEU A 687 1.43 -28.89 -13.09
CA LEU A 687 2.66 -29.43 -12.49
C LEU A 687 2.55 -30.94 -12.19
N LEU A 688 1.36 -31.47 -11.88
CA LEU A 688 1.15 -32.91 -11.73
C LEU A 688 1.26 -33.65 -13.07
N GLU A 689 0.78 -33.07 -14.18
CA GLU A 689 0.99 -33.63 -15.52
C GLU A 689 2.45 -33.53 -15.97
N SER A 690 3.15 -32.43 -15.67
CA SER A 690 4.58 -32.28 -16.00
C SER A 690 5.55 -32.91 -14.98
N LYS A 691 5.04 -33.63 -13.97
CA LYS A 691 5.81 -34.22 -12.85
C LYS A 691 6.76 -33.22 -12.17
N GLY A 692 6.29 -32.01 -11.93
CA GLY A 692 7.04 -30.92 -11.31
C GLY A 692 7.93 -30.12 -12.27
N ASP A 693 8.04 -30.49 -13.55
CA ASP A 693 8.82 -29.71 -14.51
C ASP A 693 8.08 -28.42 -14.91
N VAL A 694 8.56 -27.29 -14.40
CA VAL A 694 8.11 -25.95 -14.79
C VAL A 694 8.58 -25.59 -16.20
N SER A 695 9.65 -26.20 -16.71
CA SER A 695 10.18 -25.90 -18.04
C SER A 695 9.21 -26.33 -19.14
N ALA A 696 8.58 -27.51 -19.02
CA ALA A 696 7.51 -27.96 -19.90
C ALA A 696 6.34 -26.96 -19.96
N ILE A 697 5.93 -26.38 -18.82
CA ILE A 697 4.87 -25.36 -18.76
C ILE A 697 5.36 -24.04 -19.40
N ARG A 698 6.61 -23.63 -19.11
CA ARG A 698 7.20 -22.38 -19.63
C ARG A 698 7.49 -22.39 -21.13
N GLN A 699 7.74 -23.55 -21.73
CA GLN A 699 7.99 -23.67 -23.17
C GLN A 699 6.75 -23.29 -24.00
N VAL A 700 5.55 -23.35 -23.42
CA VAL A 700 4.30 -22.92 -24.06
C VAL A 700 4.13 -21.39 -23.95
N ASN A 701 4.97 -20.66 -24.68
CA ASN A 701 4.93 -19.20 -24.74
C ASN A 701 3.57 -18.68 -25.24
N ASN A 702 3.06 -17.61 -24.63
CA ASN A 702 1.81 -16.90 -24.92
C ASN A 702 0.50 -17.61 -24.53
N TYR A 703 0.53 -18.70 -23.76
CA TYR A 703 -0.66 -19.36 -23.23
C TYR A 703 -0.69 -19.26 -21.70
N SER A 704 -1.86 -18.97 -21.12
CA SER A 704 -2.08 -18.99 -19.67
C SER A 704 -2.52 -20.38 -19.17
N ASN A 705 -2.52 -20.58 -17.86
CA ASN A 705 -3.15 -21.76 -17.24
C ASN A 705 -4.63 -21.91 -17.64
N GLY A 706 -5.31 -20.81 -17.98
CA GLY A 706 -6.69 -20.77 -18.46
C GLY A 706 -6.88 -21.17 -19.92
N ASP A 707 -5.82 -21.18 -20.72
CA ASP A 707 -5.85 -21.72 -22.08
C ASP A 707 -5.45 -23.20 -22.10
N LEU A 708 -4.59 -23.62 -21.15
CA LEU A 708 -4.15 -25.01 -20.98
C LEU A 708 -5.20 -25.89 -20.27
N ILE A 709 -5.87 -25.35 -19.25
CA ILE A 709 -6.98 -26.00 -18.53
C ILE A 709 -8.20 -25.05 -18.55
N PRO A 710 -8.88 -24.92 -19.70
CA PRO A 710 -9.94 -23.94 -19.86
C PRO A 710 -11.22 -24.25 -19.07
N TRP A 711 -11.96 -23.17 -18.79
CA TRP A 711 -13.36 -23.23 -18.38
C TRP A 711 -14.20 -23.83 -19.50
N ILE A 712 -15.00 -24.85 -19.18
CA ILE A 712 -15.82 -25.57 -20.16
C ILE A 712 -17.01 -24.73 -20.68
N GLU A 713 -17.47 -23.79 -19.86
CA GLU A 713 -18.62 -22.90 -20.12
C GLU A 713 -18.32 -21.68 -21.00
N LEU A 714 -17.05 -21.39 -21.29
CA LEU A 714 -16.68 -20.26 -22.15
C LEU A 714 -16.85 -20.60 -23.64
N ASN A 715 -17.26 -19.59 -24.41
CA ASN A 715 -17.57 -19.71 -25.84
C ASN A 715 -16.50 -20.47 -26.65
N GLY A 716 -16.90 -21.59 -27.26
CA GLY A 716 -16.05 -22.44 -28.11
C GLY A 716 -15.25 -23.53 -27.37
N ASN A 717 -15.07 -23.44 -26.05
CA ASN A 717 -14.27 -24.41 -25.29
C ASN A 717 -14.92 -25.80 -25.21
N ARG A 718 -16.25 -25.88 -25.36
CA ARG A 718 -16.98 -27.14 -25.51
C ARG A 718 -16.52 -27.93 -26.72
N GLN A 719 -16.42 -27.31 -27.90
CA GLN A 719 -15.94 -27.98 -29.11
C GLN A 719 -14.48 -28.40 -28.98
N ALA A 720 -13.64 -27.56 -28.35
CA ALA A 720 -12.25 -27.90 -28.05
C ALA A 720 -12.11 -29.09 -27.08
N PHE A 721 -13.01 -29.25 -26.10
CA PHE A 721 -13.05 -30.42 -25.21
C PHE A 721 -13.40 -31.71 -25.97
N ILE A 722 -14.35 -31.68 -26.90
CA ILE A 722 -14.72 -32.85 -27.72
C ILE A 722 -13.51 -33.35 -28.52
N THR A 723 -12.75 -32.45 -29.14
CA THR A 723 -11.59 -32.79 -29.99
C THR A 723 -10.29 -33.05 -29.23
N ALA A 724 -10.19 -32.69 -27.94
CA ALA A 724 -8.94 -32.80 -27.19
C ALA A 724 -8.47 -34.26 -26.98
N PRO A 725 -7.15 -34.53 -26.99
CA PRO A 725 -6.59 -35.79 -26.52
C PRO A 725 -6.83 -35.95 -25.00
N SER A 726 -6.75 -37.18 -24.50
CA SER A 726 -6.83 -37.46 -23.06
C SER A 726 -5.43 -37.46 -22.40
N PRO A 727 -5.30 -37.11 -21.10
CA PRO A 727 -6.37 -36.69 -20.19
C PRO A 727 -6.92 -35.30 -20.53
N ARG A 728 -8.25 -35.11 -20.45
CA ARG A 728 -8.87 -33.79 -20.69
C ARG A 728 -9.13 -33.11 -19.35
N LEU A 729 -8.27 -32.14 -19.02
CA LEU A 729 -8.43 -31.29 -17.84
C LEU A 729 -9.31 -30.08 -18.20
N ARG A 730 -10.31 -29.79 -17.36
CA ARG A 730 -11.17 -28.59 -17.46
C ARG A 730 -11.42 -27.99 -16.08
N VAL A 731 -11.75 -26.71 -16.05
CA VAL A 731 -12.30 -26.06 -14.85
C VAL A 731 -13.74 -25.60 -15.11
N THR A 732 -14.48 -25.25 -14.06
CA THR A 732 -15.82 -24.65 -14.18
C THR A 732 -16.28 -23.89 -12.93
N HIS A 733 -17.22 -22.98 -13.15
CA HIS A 733 -18.02 -22.24 -12.18
C HIS A 733 -19.53 -22.56 -12.27
N LEU A 734 -19.91 -23.57 -13.05
CA LEU A 734 -21.31 -23.98 -13.21
C LEU A 734 -21.85 -24.74 -11.97
N GLN A 735 -23.13 -24.53 -11.68
CA GLN A 735 -23.89 -25.40 -10.77
C GLN A 735 -24.01 -26.83 -11.36
N TYR A 736 -24.07 -27.82 -10.47
CA TYR A 736 -24.18 -29.25 -10.79
C TYR A 736 -25.18 -29.59 -11.91
N GLN A 737 -26.34 -28.92 -11.95
CA GLN A 737 -27.41 -29.20 -12.93
C GLN A 737 -27.01 -29.06 -14.41
N PHE A 738 -25.94 -28.32 -14.74
CA PHE A 738 -25.47 -28.16 -16.12
C PHE A 738 -24.40 -29.20 -16.51
N MET A 739 -23.91 -29.97 -15.55
CA MET A 739 -22.71 -30.78 -15.72
C MET A 739 -22.99 -32.12 -16.39
N PRO A 740 -21.99 -32.73 -17.05
CA PRO A 740 -22.18 -33.97 -17.80
C PRO A 740 -22.72 -35.07 -16.90
N SER A 741 -23.91 -35.61 -17.19
CA SER A 741 -24.55 -36.63 -16.35
C SER A 741 -23.72 -37.93 -16.23
N ALA A 742 -22.78 -38.14 -17.15
CA ALA A 742 -21.81 -39.22 -17.12
C ALA A 742 -20.75 -39.12 -16.00
N LEU A 743 -20.59 -37.96 -15.34
CA LEU A 743 -19.71 -37.81 -14.17
C LEU A 743 -20.12 -38.70 -12.98
N SER A 744 -21.36 -39.18 -12.96
CA SER A 744 -21.86 -40.17 -12.01
C SER A 744 -21.14 -41.53 -12.07
N HIS A 745 -20.42 -41.82 -13.16
CA HIS A 745 -19.77 -43.12 -13.36
C HIS A 745 -18.48 -43.08 -14.20
N LYS A 746 -18.02 -41.89 -14.64
CA LYS A 746 -16.78 -41.71 -15.40
C LYS A 746 -16.06 -40.41 -15.07
N GLY A 747 -14.75 -40.41 -15.27
CA GLY A 747 -13.88 -39.25 -15.02
C GLY A 747 -13.68 -38.98 -13.53
N LYS A 748 -13.22 -37.77 -13.23
CA LYS A 748 -12.94 -37.31 -11.85
C LYS A 748 -13.38 -35.85 -11.66
N VAL A 749 -13.88 -35.53 -10.48
CA VAL A 749 -14.24 -34.16 -10.07
C VAL A 749 -13.36 -33.73 -8.90
N ILE A 750 -12.84 -32.51 -8.92
CA ILE A 750 -12.18 -31.87 -7.78
C ILE A 750 -12.98 -30.62 -7.42
N TYR A 751 -13.74 -30.65 -6.33
CA TYR A 751 -14.44 -29.48 -5.82
C TYR A 751 -13.54 -28.72 -4.85
N VAL A 752 -13.26 -27.45 -5.14
CA VAL A 752 -12.52 -26.57 -4.22
C VAL A 752 -13.46 -25.53 -3.61
N ALA A 753 -13.74 -25.70 -2.33
CA ALA A 753 -14.45 -24.73 -1.50
C ALA A 753 -13.49 -23.64 -0.97
N ARG A 754 -14.05 -22.53 -0.51
CA ARG A 754 -13.31 -21.48 0.22
C ARG A 754 -14.28 -20.76 1.17
N ASN A 755 -13.80 -20.26 2.31
CA ASN A 755 -14.62 -19.47 3.23
C ASN A 755 -15.29 -18.29 2.49
N PRO A 756 -16.61 -18.06 2.67
CA PRO A 756 -17.35 -17.17 1.78
C PRO A 756 -17.04 -15.68 2.00
N LYS A 757 -16.51 -15.30 3.17
CA LYS A 757 -16.14 -13.91 3.46
C LYS A 757 -14.92 -13.47 2.64
N ASP A 758 -13.88 -14.31 2.57
CA ASP A 758 -12.75 -14.05 1.65
C ASP A 758 -13.16 -14.18 0.18
N VAL A 759 -14.09 -15.08 -0.16
CA VAL A 759 -14.63 -15.17 -1.53
C VAL A 759 -15.28 -13.84 -1.91
N LEU A 760 -16.15 -13.27 -1.07
CA LEU A 760 -16.81 -11.97 -1.29
C LEU A 760 -15.78 -10.86 -1.55
N VAL A 761 -14.79 -10.71 -0.68
CA VAL A 761 -13.71 -9.71 -0.87
C VAL A 761 -12.90 -9.97 -2.14
N SER A 762 -12.47 -11.21 -2.37
CA SER A 762 -11.72 -11.61 -3.56
C SER A 762 -12.52 -11.38 -4.85
N TYR A 763 -13.85 -11.44 -4.78
CA TYR A 763 -14.74 -11.23 -5.92
C TYR A 763 -15.06 -9.75 -6.16
N PHE A 764 -15.22 -8.94 -5.11
CA PHE A 764 -15.31 -7.47 -5.21
C PHE A 764 -14.09 -6.88 -5.93
N TYR A 765 -12.88 -7.23 -5.47
CA TYR A 765 -11.64 -6.77 -6.12
C TYR A 765 -11.44 -7.36 -7.52
N PHE A 766 -12.04 -8.52 -7.82
CA PHE A 766 -11.99 -9.08 -9.17
C PHE A 766 -12.89 -8.34 -10.15
N HIS A 767 -14.11 -7.96 -9.77
CA HIS A 767 -14.99 -7.14 -10.64
C HIS A 767 -14.40 -5.75 -10.96
N LYS A 768 -13.39 -5.29 -10.20
CA LYS A 768 -12.61 -4.07 -10.51
C LYS A 768 -11.50 -4.26 -11.56
N VAL A 769 -11.15 -5.50 -11.90
CA VAL A 769 -10.16 -5.82 -12.94
C VAL A 769 -10.72 -6.68 -14.08
N ALA A 770 -11.87 -7.31 -13.89
CA ALA A 770 -12.55 -8.13 -14.87
C ALA A 770 -13.46 -7.25 -15.75
N ASN A 771 -12.96 -6.89 -16.94
CA ASN A 771 -13.69 -6.02 -17.87
C ASN A 771 -14.95 -6.67 -18.45
N MET A 772 -15.07 -7.99 -18.40
CA MET A 772 -16.31 -8.71 -18.74
C MET A 772 -17.39 -8.71 -17.65
N LEU A 773 -17.24 -7.92 -16.58
CA LEU A 773 -18.19 -7.83 -15.47
C LEU A 773 -18.56 -6.37 -15.15
N GLU A 774 -19.71 -6.16 -14.49
CA GLU A 774 -20.07 -4.86 -13.92
C GLU A 774 -19.02 -4.44 -12.87
N THR A 775 -18.43 -3.26 -13.02
CA THR A 775 -17.55 -2.69 -11.99
C THR A 775 -18.41 -2.29 -10.76
N PRO A 776 -18.13 -2.79 -9.54
CA PRO A 776 -19.05 -2.58 -8.42
C PRO A 776 -18.95 -1.16 -7.89
N LYS A 777 -20.11 -0.54 -7.65
CA LYS A 777 -20.24 0.85 -7.17
C LYS A 777 -19.41 1.10 -5.90
N ASP A 778 -19.60 0.25 -4.90
CA ASP A 778 -18.89 0.27 -3.63
C ASP A 778 -18.94 -1.14 -2.98
N PHE A 779 -18.27 -1.32 -1.82
CA PHE A 779 -18.21 -2.63 -1.17
C PHE A 779 -19.55 -3.05 -0.58
N ASN A 780 -20.43 -2.11 -0.20
CA ASN A 780 -21.72 -2.41 0.41
C ASN A 780 -22.72 -2.85 -0.68
N ASP A 781 -22.75 -2.16 -1.82
CA ASP A 781 -23.48 -2.58 -3.03
C ASP A 781 -23.11 -4.02 -3.44
N PHE A 782 -21.81 -4.32 -3.47
CA PHE A 782 -21.34 -5.67 -3.80
C PHE A 782 -21.65 -6.70 -2.72
N PHE A 783 -21.61 -6.33 -1.44
CA PHE A 783 -21.98 -7.18 -0.31
C PHE A 783 -23.46 -7.60 -0.38
N GLU A 784 -24.36 -6.66 -0.71
CA GLU A 784 -25.78 -6.96 -0.96
C GLU A 784 -25.95 -7.89 -2.16
N LYS A 785 -25.35 -7.56 -3.32
CA LYS A 785 -25.40 -8.39 -4.53
C LYS A 785 -24.90 -9.80 -4.26
N PHE A 786 -23.79 -9.97 -3.53
CA PHE A 786 -23.24 -11.28 -3.19
C PHE A 786 -24.19 -12.10 -2.30
N LEU A 787 -24.74 -11.52 -1.23
CA LEU A 787 -25.68 -12.22 -0.35
C LEU A 787 -27.00 -12.58 -1.02
N GLN A 788 -27.42 -11.81 -2.03
CA GLN A 788 -28.64 -12.08 -2.81
C GLN A 788 -28.42 -13.07 -3.97
N GLY A 789 -27.18 -13.47 -4.26
CA GLY A 789 -26.85 -14.26 -5.45
C GLY A 789 -26.92 -13.46 -6.76
N ASP A 790 -26.85 -12.14 -6.68
CA ASP A 790 -26.91 -11.19 -7.80
C ASP A 790 -25.53 -10.96 -8.46
N VAL A 791 -24.81 -12.06 -8.67
CA VAL A 791 -23.49 -12.14 -9.30
C VAL A 791 -23.41 -13.38 -10.21
N PHE A 792 -22.42 -13.44 -11.11
CA PHE A 792 -22.08 -14.70 -11.80
C PHE A 792 -21.68 -15.78 -10.76
N GLY A 793 -22.06 -17.04 -11.00
CA GLY A 793 -22.00 -18.09 -9.97
C GLY A 793 -23.23 -18.15 -9.06
N CYS A 794 -24.04 -17.08 -9.01
CA CYS A 794 -25.24 -16.93 -8.17
C CYS A 794 -24.94 -17.07 -6.67
N SER A 795 -25.83 -17.69 -5.89
CA SER A 795 -25.65 -17.93 -4.46
C SER A 795 -24.48 -18.89 -4.20
N TRP A 796 -23.46 -18.43 -3.46
CA TRP A 796 -22.36 -19.29 -2.98
C TRP A 796 -22.89 -20.45 -2.13
N PHE A 797 -23.91 -20.16 -1.30
CA PHE A 797 -24.54 -21.14 -0.41
C PHE A 797 -25.15 -22.29 -1.21
N ASP A 798 -25.92 -21.98 -2.25
CA ASP A 798 -26.57 -23.01 -3.07
C ASP A 798 -25.54 -23.74 -3.95
N HIS A 799 -24.52 -23.04 -4.46
CA HIS A 799 -23.43 -23.68 -5.19
C HIS A 799 -22.72 -24.74 -4.34
N VAL A 800 -22.29 -24.42 -3.11
CA VAL A 800 -21.62 -25.41 -2.24
C VAL A 800 -22.58 -26.48 -1.72
N LYS A 801 -23.82 -26.12 -1.37
CA LYS A 801 -24.84 -27.08 -0.92
C LYS A 801 -25.17 -28.11 -2.00
N THR A 802 -25.50 -27.68 -3.22
CA THR A 802 -25.85 -28.59 -4.32
C THR A 802 -24.68 -29.48 -4.74
N TRP A 803 -23.45 -28.95 -4.82
CA TRP A 803 -22.30 -29.75 -5.20
C TRP A 803 -21.87 -30.77 -4.14
N HIS A 804 -21.91 -30.41 -2.86
CA HIS A 804 -21.63 -31.34 -1.77
C HIS A 804 -22.73 -32.42 -1.63
N ALA A 805 -23.99 -32.09 -1.89
CA ALA A 805 -25.10 -33.05 -1.82
C ALA A 805 -24.95 -34.23 -2.81
N HIS A 806 -24.28 -34.02 -3.95
CA HIS A 806 -24.02 -35.05 -4.96
C HIS A 806 -22.57 -35.56 -4.94
N LYS A 807 -21.78 -35.27 -3.90
CA LYS A 807 -20.36 -35.66 -3.85
C LYS A 807 -20.16 -37.18 -3.90
N ASP A 808 -21.09 -37.92 -3.29
CA ASP A 808 -21.05 -39.37 -3.16
C ASP A 808 -21.67 -40.08 -4.38
N ASP A 809 -22.37 -39.34 -5.25
CA ASP A 809 -22.89 -39.80 -6.55
C ASP A 809 -21.81 -39.81 -7.66
N MET A 810 -20.62 -39.27 -7.38
CA MET A 810 -19.55 -39.05 -8.35
C MET A 810 -18.19 -39.47 -7.79
N ASN A 811 -17.21 -39.66 -8.67
CA ASN A 811 -15.81 -39.77 -8.24
C ASN A 811 -15.26 -38.37 -7.91
N MET A 812 -15.56 -37.85 -6.72
CA MET A 812 -15.22 -36.49 -6.28
C MET A 812 -14.19 -36.44 -5.15
N LEU A 813 -13.15 -35.63 -5.33
CA LEU A 813 -12.34 -35.10 -4.24
C LEU A 813 -12.90 -33.73 -3.83
N PHE A 814 -13.36 -33.61 -2.58
CA PHE A 814 -13.69 -32.32 -1.96
C PHE A 814 -12.48 -31.82 -1.17
N ILE A 815 -12.11 -30.55 -1.35
CA ILE A 815 -11.02 -29.89 -0.64
C ILE A 815 -11.34 -28.40 -0.43
N THR A 816 -10.76 -27.79 0.59
CA THR A 816 -10.86 -26.35 0.86
C THR A 816 -9.60 -25.60 0.45
N TYR A 817 -9.76 -24.33 0.10
CA TYR A 817 -8.65 -23.38 -0.08
C TYR A 817 -7.83 -23.24 1.20
N GLU A 818 -8.51 -23.32 2.35
CA GLU A 818 -7.97 -23.27 3.70
C GLU A 818 -7.01 -24.44 3.99
N GLU A 819 -7.40 -25.69 3.72
CA GLU A 819 -6.51 -26.87 3.81
C GLU A 819 -5.23 -26.70 2.97
N MET A 820 -5.36 -26.19 1.74
CA MET A 820 -4.21 -25.97 0.84
C MET A 820 -3.27 -24.85 1.32
N ILE A 821 -3.75 -23.91 2.15
CA ILE A 821 -2.92 -22.88 2.79
C ILE A 821 -2.25 -23.42 4.05
N GLN A 822 -2.94 -24.26 4.82
CA GLN A 822 -2.42 -24.89 6.04
C GLN A 822 -1.32 -25.91 5.74
N ASP A 823 -1.56 -26.84 4.80
CA ASP A 823 -0.57 -27.80 4.33
C ASP A 823 -0.74 -28.09 2.83
N LEU A 824 -0.01 -27.31 2.03
CA LEU A 824 0.06 -27.49 0.58
C LEU A 824 0.67 -28.83 0.17
N GLN A 825 1.55 -29.45 0.98
CA GLN A 825 2.14 -30.73 0.62
C GLN A 825 1.14 -31.86 0.77
N SER A 826 0.52 -32.03 1.96
CA SER A 826 -0.51 -33.05 2.17
C SER A 826 -1.72 -32.86 1.23
N ALA A 827 -2.04 -31.61 0.87
CA ALA A 827 -3.05 -31.32 -0.14
C ALA A 827 -2.64 -31.82 -1.55
N VAL A 828 -1.42 -31.51 -2.02
CA VAL A 828 -0.91 -31.98 -3.31
C VAL A 828 -0.77 -33.51 -3.35
N GLU A 829 -0.34 -34.14 -2.26
CA GLU A 829 -0.30 -35.60 -2.12
C GLU A 829 -1.70 -36.23 -2.27
N ARG A 830 -2.71 -35.69 -1.57
CA ARG A 830 -4.12 -36.13 -1.71
C ARG A 830 -4.63 -35.98 -3.14
N ILE A 831 -4.32 -34.87 -3.81
CA ILE A 831 -4.72 -34.62 -5.21
C ILE A 831 -4.01 -35.58 -6.16
N ALA A 832 -2.71 -35.79 -6.00
CA ALA A 832 -1.91 -36.72 -6.81
C ALA A 832 -2.42 -38.16 -6.67
N LEU A 833 -2.66 -38.62 -5.44
CA LEU A 833 -3.22 -39.93 -5.13
C LEU A 833 -4.61 -40.12 -5.76
N PHE A 834 -5.52 -39.16 -5.57
CA PHE A 834 -6.86 -39.17 -6.16
C PHE A 834 -6.82 -39.23 -7.69
N LEU A 835 -5.90 -38.50 -8.32
CA LEU A 835 -5.72 -38.52 -9.77
C LEU A 835 -5.03 -39.79 -10.28
N GLY A 836 -4.31 -40.54 -9.43
CA GLY A 836 -3.51 -41.70 -9.82
C GLY A 836 -2.17 -41.29 -10.42
N LYS A 837 -1.53 -40.24 -9.88
CA LYS A 837 -0.25 -39.69 -10.34
C LYS A 837 0.87 -40.09 -9.37
N GLU A 838 1.71 -41.02 -9.81
CA GLU A 838 2.95 -41.37 -9.11
C GLU A 838 4.03 -40.31 -9.37
N LEU A 839 4.60 -39.79 -8.29
CA LEU A 839 5.68 -38.80 -8.24
C LEU A 839 6.80 -39.32 -7.33
N THR A 840 8.03 -38.86 -7.56
CA THR A 840 9.10 -38.94 -6.54
C THR A 840 9.01 -37.74 -5.58
N ASP A 841 9.64 -37.85 -4.41
CA ASP A 841 9.71 -36.78 -3.40
C ASP A 841 10.22 -35.46 -4.00
N GLU A 842 11.21 -35.52 -4.91
CA GLU A 842 11.71 -34.35 -5.64
C GLU A 842 10.67 -33.75 -6.59
N GLN A 843 9.90 -34.58 -7.30
CA GLN A 843 8.85 -34.13 -8.20
C GLN A 843 7.70 -33.47 -7.41
N LEU A 844 7.29 -34.10 -6.30
CA LEU A 844 6.31 -33.58 -5.35
C LEU A 844 6.76 -32.23 -4.75
N ALA A 845 7.99 -32.17 -4.23
CA ALA A 845 8.56 -30.94 -3.67
C ALA A 845 8.61 -29.80 -4.71
N ASN A 846 8.88 -30.10 -5.98
CA ASN A 846 8.77 -29.14 -7.07
C ASN A 846 7.32 -28.70 -7.34
N VAL A 847 6.34 -29.63 -7.38
CA VAL A 847 4.91 -29.28 -7.52
C VAL A 847 4.47 -28.32 -6.42
N VAL A 848 4.79 -28.63 -5.15
CA VAL A 848 4.49 -27.79 -3.98
C VAL A 848 5.17 -26.42 -4.11
N LYS A 849 6.50 -26.40 -4.29
CA LYS A 849 7.32 -25.18 -4.42
C LYS A 849 6.76 -24.22 -5.47
N TYR A 850 6.48 -24.70 -6.67
CA TYR A 850 6.02 -23.86 -7.79
C TYR A 850 4.51 -23.61 -7.80
N SER A 851 3.75 -24.25 -6.91
CA SER A 851 2.36 -23.91 -6.61
C SER A 851 2.23 -22.87 -5.49
N THR A 852 3.30 -22.50 -4.77
CA THR A 852 3.23 -21.41 -3.78
C THR A 852 2.89 -20.05 -4.43
N PHE A 853 2.10 -19.23 -3.75
CA PHE A 853 1.64 -17.91 -4.23
C PHE A 853 2.79 -17.01 -4.74
N ASN A 854 3.92 -17.00 -4.03
CA ASN A 854 5.10 -16.19 -4.36
C ASN A 854 5.85 -16.68 -5.60
N ASN A 855 5.78 -17.98 -5.94
CA ASN A 855 6.31 -18.49 -7.20
C ASN A 855 5.31 -18.34 -8.34
N MET A 856 4.01 -18.61 -8.11
CA MET A 856 2.95 -18.38 -9.10
C MET A 856 2.93 -16.94 -9.61
N ARG A 857 3.10 -15.93 -8.74
CA ARG A 857 3.22 -14.51 -9.16
C ARG A 857 4.34 -14.24 -10.17
N LYS A 858 5.38 -15.10 -10.18
CA LYS A 858 6.57 -15.03 -11.06
C LYS A 858 6.50 -16.00 -12.25
N ILE A 859 5.40 -16.73 -12.42
CA ILE A 859 5.16 -17.65 -13.54
C ILE A 859 4.12 -16.99 -14.47
N PRO A 860 4.48 -16.56 -15.69
CA PRO A 860 3.57 -15.81 -16.56
C PRO A 860 2.28 -16.55 -16.92
N GLN A 861 2.34 -17.89 -17.01
CA GLN A 861 1.18 -18.76 -17.22
C GLN A 861 0.17 -18.68 -16.06
N ALA A 862 0.65 -18.47 -14.84
CA ALA A 862 -0.14 -18.54 -13.60
C ALA A 862 -0.54 -17.16 -13.03
N ASN A 863 0.22 -16.10 -13.34
CA ASN A 863 -0.03 -14.77 -12.79
C ASN A 863 -1.11 -13.97 -13.54
N TYR A 864 -1.52 -14.44 -14.73
CA TYR A 864 -2.55 -13.89 -15.62
C TYR A 864 -2.23 -12.50 -16.22
N GLU A 865 -1.00 -11.99 -16.08
CA GLU A 865 -0.58 -10.70 -16.64
C GLU A 865 -0.47 -10.70 -18.18
N GLN A 866 -0.54 -11.88 -18.82
CA GLN A 866 -0.55 -12.04 -20.28
C GLN A 866 -1.97 -12.10 -20.89
N VAL A 867 -3.04 -12.19 -20.09
CA VAL A 867 -4.42 -12.26 -20.58
C VAL A 867 -4.80 -10.94 -21.28
N PRO A 868 -5.56 -10.95 -22.40
CA PRO A 868 -5.94 -9.74 -23.11
C PRO A 868 -6.60 -8.68 -22.23
N GLY A 869 -6.22 -7.42 -22.45
CA GLY A 869 -6.72 -6.25 -21.69
C GLY A 869 -8.24 -6.06 -21.78
N ASP A 870 -8.87 -6.55 -22.84
CA ASP A 870 -10.33 -6.54 -23.02
C ASP A 870 -11.06 -7.48 -22.04
N LEU A 871 -10.35 -8.44 -21.43
CA LEU A 871 -10.87 -9.33 -20.38
C LEU A 871 -10.34 -8.94 -18.99
N LEU A 872 -9.02 -8.72 -18.84
CA LEU A 872 -8.41 -8.37 -17.55
C LEU A 872 -7.61 -7.06 -17.63
N SER A 873 -8.03 -6.08 -16.84
CA SER A 873 -7.41 -4.75 -16.75
C SER A 873 -6.21 -4.75 -15.79
N HIS A 874 -5.03 -5.06 -16.32
CA HIS A 874 -3.75 -5.01 -15.59
C HIS A 874 -3.36 -3.62 -15.06
N GLN A 875 -4.10 -2.57 -15.46
CA GLN A 875 -3.93 -1.20 -14.98
C GLN A 875 -4.73 -0.92 -13.69
N GLN A 876 -5.82 -1.65 -13.44
CA GLN A 876 -6.67 -1.46 -12.25
C GLN A 876 -6.28 -2.36 -11.07
N GLY A 877 -5.40 -3.34 -11.29
CA GLY A 877 -4.84 -4.20 -10.25
C GLY A 877 -4.16 -5.45 -10.81
N LYS A 878 -3.60 -6.27 -9.93
CA LYS A 878 -3.07 -7.60 -10.28
C LYS A 878 -4.08 -8.69 -9.91
N PHE A 879 -4.25 -9.69 -10.79
CA PHE A 879 -5.14 -10.83 -10.53
C PHE A 879 -4.74 -11.59 -9.26
N MET A 880 -3.44 -11.84 -9.08
CA MET A 880 -2.88 -12.46 -7.87
C MET A 880 -2.75 -11.45 -6.72
N ARG A 881 -3.87 -11.18 -6.04
CA ARG A 881 -4.03 -10.08 -5.06
C ARG A 881 -3.23 -10.23 -3.75
N LYS A 882 -3.58 -11.21 -2.89
CA LYS A 882 -2.95 -11.43 -1.57
C LYS A 882 -2.62 -12.90 -1.26
N GLY A 883 -3.48 -13.85 -1.65
CA GLY A 883 -3.20 -15.28 -1.49
C GLY A 883 -3.30 -15.86 -0.07
N THR A 884 -3.86 -15.12 0.90
CA THR A 884 -4.04 -15.55 2.30
C THR A 884 -5.49 -15.96 2.61
N VAL A 885 -5.69 -16.66 3.73
CA VAL A 885 -6.96 -16.75 4.46
C VAL A 885 -7.11 -15.51 5.36
N GLY A 886 -8.35 -15.13 5.71
CA GLY A 886 -8.66 -14.14 6.76
C GLY A 886 -8.58 -12.68 6.35
N ASP A 887 -8.28 -12.37 5.09
CA ASP A 887 -8.19 -10.98 4.62
C ASP A 887 -9.54 -10.25 4.71
N TRP A 888 -10.66 -10.97 4.72
CA TRP A 888 -11.99 -10.40 4.91
C TRP A 888 -12.13 -9.49 6.14
N LYS A 889 -11.38 -9.74 7.21
CA LYS A 889 -11.35 -8.91 8.42
C LYS A 889 -10.86 -7.48 8.15
N ASN A 890 -10.11 -7.26 7.06
CA ASN A 890 -9.61 -5.95 6.64
C ASN A 890 -10.63 -5.13 5.81
N HIS A 891 -11.83 -5.67 5.52
CA HIS A 891 -12.83 -5.01 4.66
C HIS A 891 -14.25 -5.03 5.22
N PHE A 892 -14.61 -6.07 5.99
CA PHE A 892 -15.91 -6.17 6.64
C PHE A 892 -16.00 -5.19 7.82
N THR A 893 -16.98 -4.30 7.83
CA THR A 893 -17.37 -3.62 9.07
C THR A 893 -18.00 -4.61 10.06
N VAL A 894 -17.99 -4.30 11.36
CA VAL A 894 -18.59 -5.18 12.39
C VAL A 894 -20.05 -5.53 12.07
N ALA A 895 -20.86 -4.53 11.70
CA ALA A 895 -22.26 -4.74 11.31
C ALA A 895 -22.44 -5.59 10.03
N GLN A 896 -21.50 -5.53 9.09
CA GLN A 896 -21.47 -6.45 7.94
C GLN A 896 -21.08 -7.87 8.36
N ASN A 897 -20.14 -8.01 9.30
CA ASN A 897 -19.79 -9.33 9.83
C ASN A 897 -20.98 -9.96 10.57
N GLU A 898 -21.61 -9.22 11.50
CA GLU A 898 -22.78 -9.68 12.25
C GLU A 898 -23.90 -10.12 11.31
N ARG A 899 -24.28 -9.29 10.34
CA ARG A 899 -25.30 -9.64 9.34
C ARG A 899 -24.88 -10.77 8.39
N PHE A 900 -23.59 -10.88 8.06
CA PHE A 900 -23.09 -12.02 7.29
C PHE A 900 -23.24 -13.32 8.10
N ASP A 901 -22.91 -13.29 9.39
CA ASP A 901 -22.99 -14.46 10.27
C ASP A 901 -24.44 -14.85 10.57
N GLU A 902 -25.37 -13.90 10.68
CA GLU A 902 -26.82 -14.18 10.71
C GLU A 902 -27.28 -14.97 9.46
N VAL A 903 -26.88 -14.53 8.27
CA VAL A 903 -27.24 -15.21 7.01
C VAL A 903 -26.52 -16.55 6.88
N PHE A 904 -25.22 -16.60 7.19
CA PHE A 904 -24.42 -17.84 7.09
C PHE A 904 -24.96 -18.92 8.02
N ASN A 905 -25.21 -18.59 9.29
CA ASN A 905 -25.73 -19.56 10.26
C ASN A 905 -27.09 -20.09 9.83
N LYS A 906 -27.99 -19.22 9.32
CA LYS A 906 -29.30 -19.64 8.77
C LYS A 906 -29.18 -20.51 7.51
N GLU A 907 -28.26 -20.19 6.60
CA GLU A 907 -28.13 -20.91 5.33
C GLU A 907 -27.34 -22.23 5.43
N MET A 908 -26.62 -22.45 6.54
CA MET A 908 -25.68 -23.55 6.72
C MET A 908 -25.91 -24.36 8.02
N GLU A 909 -27.01 -24.13 8.75
CA GLU A 909 -27.30 -24.74 10.08
C GLU A 909 -27.12 -26.27 10.11
N ASP A 910 -27.69 -26.98 9.12
CA ASP A 910 -27.62 -28.44 8.97
C ASP A 910 -26.43 -28.93 8.10
N PHE A 911 -25.52 -28.04 7.67
CA PHE A 911 -24.54 -28.36 6.62
C PHE A 911 -23.15 -28.73 7.17
N PRO A 912 -22.63 -29.95 6.88
CA PRO A 912 -21.43 -30.48 7.54
C PRO A 912 -20.12 -30.00 6.90
N LEU A 913 -19.89 -28.68 6.84
CA LEU A 913 -18.66 -28.09 6.31
C LEU A 913 -18.14 -26.95 7.20
N SER A 914 -17.03 -27.21 7.87
CA SER A 914 -16.25 -26.22 8.61
C SER A 914 -15.22 -25.52 7.73
N PHE A 915 -15.01 -24.22 7.95
CA PHE A 915 -13.91 -23.43 7.36
C PHE A 915 -13.00 -22.90 8.46
N LEU A 916 -11.71 -22.72 8.13
CA LEU A 916 -10.85 -21.80 8.87
C LEU A 916 -11.23 -20.37 8.44
N TRP A 917 -11.46 -19.48 9.39
CA TRP A 917 -11.88 -18.10 9.12
C TRP A 917 -10.70 -17.12 9.21
N ASP A 918 -9.65 -17.49 9.94
CA ASP A 918 -8.38 -16.79 10.05
C ASP A 918 -7.21 -17.79 9.94
N VAL A 919 -6.01 -17.28 9.66
CA VAL A 919 -4.77 -18.07 9.77
C VAL A 919 -4.46 -18.37 11.24
N SER A 920 -4.88 -17.51 12.18
CA SER A 920 -4.77 -17.73 13.62
C SER A 920 -5.74 -18.78 14.18
N ASP A 921 -6.68 -19.30 13.38
CA ASP A 921 -7.48 -20.48 13.74
C ASP A 921 -6.70 -21.80 13.54
N VAL A 922 -5.50 -21.74 12.95
CA VAL A 922 -4.58 -22.88 12.79
C VAL A 922 -3.81 -23.10 14.09
N VAL A 923 -4.25 -24.10 14.87
CA VAL A 923 -3.65 -24.56 16.13
C VAL A 923 -2.75 -25.77 15.91
#